data_AF-A0A9D9UMJ9-F1
#
_entry.id   AF-A0A9D9UMJ9-F1
#
_cell.length_a   1.000
_cell.length_b   1.000
_cell.length_c   1.000
_cell.angle_alpha   90.00
_cell.angle_beta   90.00
_cell.angle_gamma   90.00
#
_symmetry.space_group_name_H-M   'P 1'
#
loop_
_entity.id
_entity.type
_entity.pdbx_description
1 polymer ?
#
loop_
_entity_poly.entity_id
_entity_poly.type
_entity_poly.pdbx_seq_one_letter_code
_entity_poly.pdbx_strand_id
1 'polypeptide(L)'
;MYWKIYLVSVWGLLFCTDLFGQAVSGTPLKKKMFRLTECRLKIDENTLIPNSIFITSGSDTLTAYKIYNNILVFEEADCGLYRDSTILMQYRTFSFNVEKPYFVIDSSLLTFKEKALITGYEYNPVSGKNNIIDAKGLDYRGSFSRGLSVGNSQSLVLNSNFDMQLIGDLGNGLKVVAAISDENLPIQAQGNTQQLQEFDKVFIQVSKDRTSVTAGDYELRRPNSYFMNYFKKLKGVTLASTFNTGKNTEVFTKGSFAISRGKFARQTVPTKEGNQGPYRLIGNNGERFIIVLAGTEKVFFNGILLTRGYDYDYIIDYNRAEITFSPTRVVARDSRVIIEFEYTDISYLRSLYAAQSEYKSDRWRVNFNFYSEQDSKTTTGDIQLDSLDIKILEESGDDLSKSVRNSLRVIGESEKKEATRILYKGISDPLDPGNIILYFTENIDSAKYTAVFSEVGAGKGDYIIDNTKSKNARVYLYVGKNMGTYLPVIQLIPPEQKQLITLNGFYKLGNNSDVFAEIGLSNLDKNRRSAINNEDNTSLSSHIALSHSMKLDSLSKWTLKGNIKHEFVQKNFNALNPFRSPEFIRDWNIDQIVAKADESLLLSNINLTGKSGISLDYGYNRFDKATLYNGAKHDVSVKYQGNRVELRAFTNYLTSKSGFNDQNTTFIRPNMTFLYQLDKKNNWKVGAEYDAESNVLRSINTDTLKSKSYSFQTAKWFISNDFNKDFAIKLAYSNRNDFFAKEKNLSKASNAKEIELAGKWLYSTNSDLSWSLIGRDLKIIDAELLPTDRSKKTILGRLDYTFAAINQSIKSTTSYNTNSGQEPKIEYIFQKVEIGQGDYFLISESENPNLSNIQDFRYDPTNPLSNYIRLTLTNNEFIRTNNLEINQNLTIDPSKFIKIKEGKKRSKTYTFFSRFSSLSNFRITKKQMENSATPLISYLDFTISDTSLVAYNSLSTNTIFFNRGNVKYDIQIGNRNNQNRIVQVSGREDRGLDDLFLRTRWNIKNKADLFFIIEKSLKSYQSELFEDRNLSIQILKLRPELSIRPSQNSRINLRYNYQDKKQQILTKDVAYINEFTSEITLRKANTYSIDVSLSYVNINFSGKANSPIEYDMLEGLKNGKNYLWNVIYTKRLAKNIDLTINYEGRKTGISPVVNVGRAQIKATF
;
A
#
# COMPACT_ATOMS: atom_id res chain seq x y z
N MET A 1 53.18 22.70 20.91
CA MET A 1 54.36 22.11 21.55
C MET A 1 53.90 20.86 22.29
N TYR A 2 54.26 19.68 21.77
CA TYR A 2 54.20 18.29 22.29
C TYR A 2 52.99 17.87 23.18
N TRP A 3 52.14 16.92 22.76
CA TRP A 3 52.35 15.46 22.80
C TRP A 3 51.45 14.75 21.75
N LYS A 4 52.01 14.07 20.73
CA LYS A 4 52.23 12.61 20.59
C LYS A 4 50.99 11.68 20.63
N ILE A 5 50.51 11.34 19.42
CA ILE A 5 50.30 9.99 18.87
C ILE A 5 49.69 8.94 19.84
N TYR A 6 48.37 8.77 19.79
CA TYR A 6 47.66 7.56 20.24
C TYR A 6 46.29 7.48 19.56
N LEU A 7 46.27 7.16 18.25
CA LEU A 7 45.02 6.78 17.56
C LEU A 7 45.28 6.06 16.22
N VAL A 8 46.34 5.24 16.19
CA VAL A 8 46.66 4.32 15.06
C VAL A 8 46.69 2.85 15.53
N SER A 9 46.51 2.57 16.82
CA SER A 9 46.65 1.23 17.42
C SER A 9 45.34 0.47 17.67
N VAL A 10 44.20 0.92 17.13
CA VAL A 10 42.91 0.16 17.22
C VAL A 10 42.37 -0.28 15.85
N TRP A 11 42.96 0.19 14.75
CA TRP A 11 42.57 -0.20 13.39
C TRP A 11 43.48 -1.27 12.75
N GLY A 12 44.56 -1.66 13.43
CA GLY A 12 45.51 -2.70 12.97
C GLY A 12 45.22 -4.13 13.48
N LEU A 13 44.16 -4.34 14.27
CA LEU A 13 43.85 -5.63 14.91
C LEU A 13 42.63 -6.38 14.33
N LEU A 14 42.06 -5.90 13.21
CA LEU A 14 40.93 -6.54 12.52
C LEU A 14 41.21 -6.91 11.05
N PHE A 15 42.47 -6.78 10.58
CA PHE A 15 42.85 -7.07 9.19
C PHE A 15 44.15 -7.89 9.07
N CYS A 16 44.42 -8.79 10.02
CA CYS A 16 45.51 -9.75 9.88
C CYS A 16 45.06 -11.13 10.36
N THR A 17 44.25 -11.81 9.56
CA THR A 17 44.24 -13.28 9.53
C THR A 17 44.17 -13.69 8.06
N ASP A 18 45.35 -13.92 7.51
CA ASP A 18 45.51 -14.64 6.26
C ASP A 18 44.75 -15.96 6.32
N LEU A 19 44.03 -16.21 5.23
CA LEU A 19 43.50 -17.50 4.83
C LEU A 19 44.66 -18.50 4.72
N PHE A 20 44.97 -19.18 5.82
CA PHE A 20 45.53 -20.52 5.70
C PHE A 20 44.40 -21.42 5.18
N GLY A 21 44.41 -21.63 3.87
CA GLY A 21 43.74 -22.78 3.27
C GLY A 21 44.31 -24.04 3.91
N GLN A 22 43.66 -24.54 4.96
CA GLN A 22 43.82 -25.93 5.35
C GLN A 22 43.26 -26.74 4.19
N ALA A 23 44.17 -27.44 3.50
CA ALA A 23 43.83 -28.60 2.71
C ALA A 23 42.78 -29.40 3.50
N VAL A 24 41.65 -29.71 2.86
CA VAL A 24 40.68 -30.66 3.39
C VAL A 24 41.44 -31.97 3.59
N SER A 25 41.95 -32.18 4.80
CA SER A 25 42.58 -33.42 5.18
C SER A 25 41.43 -34.41 5.26
N GLY A 26 41.38 -35.34 4.30
CA GLY A 26 40.49 -36.48 4.40
C GLY A 26 40.65 -37.12 5.78
N THR A 27 39.53 -37.48 6.40
CA THR A 27 39.48 -38.09 7.74
C THR A 27 40.62 -39.11 7.93
N PRO A 28 41.49 -38.97 8.93
CA PRO A 28 42.70 -39.79 9.06
C PRO A 28 42.33 -41.27 9.18
N LEU A 29 43.07 -42.14 8.49
CA LEU A 29 42.90 -43.59 8.57
C LEU A 29 43.37 -44.08 9.95
N LYS A 30 42.47 -44.66 10.73
CA LYS A 30 42.75 -45.24 12.06
C LYS A 30 43.04 -46.73 11.93
N LYS A 31 44.00 -47.23 12.73
CA LYS A 31 44.33 -48.65 12.89
C LYS A 31 44.13 -49.07 14.34
N LYS A 32 43.34 -50.10 14.60
CA LYS A 32 43.07 -50.58 15.95
C LYS A 32 42.91 -52.09 15.98
N MET A 33 43.51 -52.74 16.97
CA MET A 33 43.30 -54.17 17.22
C MET A 33 42.18 -54.35 18.24
N PHE A 34 41.32 -55.31 17.97
CA PHE A 34 40.23 -55.70 18.86
C PHE A 34 40.27 -57.19 19.07
N ARG A 35 39.90 -57.63 20.27
CA ARG A 35 39.62 -59.04 20.53
C ARG A 35 38.13 -59.27 20.32
N LEU A 36 37.78 -60.22 19.45
CA LEU A 36 36.38 -60.48 19.10
C LEU A 36 35.71 -61.38 20.15
N THR A 37 35.19 -60.77 21.22
CA THR A 37 34.51 -61.50 22.31
C THR A 37 32.99 -61.62 22.08
N GLU A 38 32.41 -60.69 21.32
CA GLU A 38 30.99 -60.60 21.00
C GLU A 38 30.79 -60.28 19.51
N CYS A 39 29.67 -60.71 18.93
CA CYS A 39 29.38 -60.51 17.50
C CYS A 39 28.98 -59.07 17.14
N ARG A 40 28.90 -58.18 18.13
CA ARG A 40 28.67 -56.75 17.97
C ARG A 40 29.80 -56.01 18.65
N LEU A 41 30.56 -55.25 17.87
CA LEU A 41 31.77 -54.60 18.34
C LEU A 41 31.68 -53.09 18.11
N LYS A 42 31.72 -52.31 19.19
CA LYS A 42 31.81 -50.85 19.10
C LYS A 42 33.25 -50.46 18.74
N ILE A 43 33.43 -49.82 17.60
CA ILE A 43 34.75 -49.57 17.02
C ILE A 43 35.31 -48.21 17.43
N ASP A 44 34.48 -47.17 17.38
CA ASP A 44 34.86 -45.78 17.67
C ASP A 44 33.71 -45.04 18.38
N GLU A 45 33.95 -43.83 18.85
CA GLU A 45 32.89 -42.95 19.36
C GLU A 45 32.19 -42.20 18.23
N ASN A 46 32.88 -41.97 17.12
CA ASN A 46 32.32 -41.30 15.93
C ASN A 46 31.80 -42.28 14.89
N THR A 47 30.92 -41.81 14.01
CA THR A 47 30.30 -42.62 12.95
C THR A 47 31.35 -43.14 11.98
N LEU A 48 31.36 -44.45 11.73
CA LEU A 48 32.27 -45.10 10.78
C LEU A 48 31.85 -44.77 9.35
N ILE A 49 32.83 -44.53 8.49
CA ILE A 49 32.59 -44.37 7.04
C ILE A 49 32.56 -45.77 6.42
N PRO A 50 31.41 -46.25 5.91
CA PRO A 50 31.25 -47.67 5.58
C PRO A 50 32.28 -48.23 4.59
N ASN A 51 32.58 -47.49 3.53
CA ASN A 51 33.50 -47.92 2.46
C ASN A 51 34.98 -47.77 2.84
N SER A 52 35.31 -47.49 4.10
CA SER A 52 36.69 -47.30 4.56
C SER A 52 37.21 -48.42 5.46
N ILE A 53 36.36 -49.39 5.82
CA ILE A 53 36.68 -50.43 6.79
C ILE A 53 37.38 -51.62 6.10
N PHE A 54 38.50 -52.03 6.66
CA PHE A 54 39.25 -53.22 6.28
C PHE A 54 39.63 -54.00 7.54
N ILE A 55 39.28 -55.28 7.62
CA ILE A 55 39.43 -56.10 8.82
C ILE A 55 40.25 -57.34 8.47
N THR A 56 41.27 -57.64 9.25
CA THR A 56 42.12 -58.84 9.09
C THR A 56 42.28 -59.58 10.40
N SER A 57 42.21 -60.91 10.39
CA SER A 57 42.56 -61.79 11.52
C SER A 57 43.73 -62.68 11.08
N GLY A 58 44.95 -62.36 11.52
CA GLY A 58 46.16 -63.00 11.00
C GLY A 58 46.34 -62.73 9.49
N SER A 59 46.26 -63.77 8.66
CA SER A 59 46.34 -63.68 7.20
C SER A 59 44.98 -63.65 6.49
N ASP A 60 43.88 -63.83 7.21
CA ASP A 60 42.52 -63.81 6.66
C ASP A 60 41.95 -62.39 6.64
N THR A 61 41.28 -62.01 5.55
CA THR A 61 40.53 -60.75 5.46
C THR A 61 39.05 -61.02 5.65
N LEU A 62 38.42 -60.33 6.60
CA LEU A 62 37.01 -60.48 6.95
C LEU A 62 36.15 -59.51 6.15
N THR A 63 35.22 -60.03 5.34
CA THR A 63 34.35 -59.22 4.48
C THR A 63 32.85 -59.32 4.82
N ALA A 64 32.45 -60.27 5.66
CA ALA A 64 31.06 -60.49 6.05
C ALA A 64 30.72 -59.77 7.36
N TYR A 65 30.31 -58.50 7.24
CA TYR A 65 29.85 -57.69 8.38
C TYR A 65 28.88 -56.60 7.94
N LYS A 66 28.07 -56.09 8.88
CA LYS A 66 27.20 -54.93 8.71
C LYS A 66 27.63 -53.81 9.67
N ILE A 67 27.53 -52.57 9.21
CA ILE A 67 27.88 -51.39 10.01
C ILE A 67 26.61 -50.67 10.41
N TYR A 68 26.46 -50.44 11.71
CA TYR A 68 25.42 -49.60 12.30
C TYR A 68 26.11 -48.45 13.03
N ASN A 69 26.20 -47.30 12.36
CA ASN A 69 26.85 -46.10 12.86
C ASN A 69 28.32 -46.32 13.27
N ASN A 70 28.59 -46.58 14.55
CA ASN A 70 29.93 -46.83 15.10
C ASN A 70 30.12 -48.26 15.62
N ILE A 71 29.16 -49.14 15.37
CA ILE A 71 29.16 -50.55 15.75
C ILE A 71 29.26 -51.42 14.50
N LEU A 72 30.13 -52.42 14.55
CA LEU A 72 30.27 -53.44 13.52
C LEU A 72 29.61 -54.74 14.01
N VAL A 73 28.79 -55.35 13.18
CA VAL A 73 28.02 -56.55 13.49
C VAL A 73 28.41 -57.66 12.52
N PHE A 74 28.97 -58.73 13.05
CA PHE A 74 29.32 -59.92 12.27
C PHE A 74 28.12 -60.86 12.14
N GLU A 75 28.05 -61.60 11.04
CA GLU A 75 27.08 -62.69 10.93
C GLU A 75 27.47 -63.83 11.89
N GLU A 76 26.47 -64.54 12.42
CA GLU A 76 26.65 -65.44 13.58
C GLU A 76 27.59 -66.62 13.26
N ALA A 77 27.58 -67.10 12.01
CA ALA A 77 28.48 -68.15 11.53
C ALA A 77 29.96 -67.70 11.51
N ASP A 78 30.23 -66.48 11.03
CA ASP A 78 31.59 -65.91 10.95
C ASP A 78 32.09 -65.46 12.33
N CYS A 79 31.21 -64.91 13.15
CA CYS A 79 31.55 -64.56 14.53
C CYS A 79 32.01 -65.77 15.35
N GLY A 80 31.39 -66.94 15.13
CA GLY A 80 31.77 -68.19 15.78
C GLY A 80 33.17 -68.68 15.39
N LEU A 81 33.55 -68.56 14.12
CA LEU A 81 34.85 -68.98 13.58
C LEU A 81 36.02 -68.16 14.15
N TYR A 82 35.81 -66.86 14.37
CA TYR A 82 36.84 -65.93 14.81
C TYR A 82 36.69 -65.50 16.27
N ARG A 83 35.86 -66.22 17.04
CA ARG A 83 35.62 -65.93 18.45
C ARG A 83 36.92 -66.03 19.26
N ASP A 84 37.15 -65.04 20.11
CA ASP A 84 38.35 -64.85 20.92
C ASP A 84 39.66 -64.56 20.15
N SER A 85 39.61 -64.47 18.82
CA SER A 85 40.75 -64.04 17.99
C SER A 85 40.97 -62.52 18.06
N THR A 86 42.21 -62.11 17.78
CA THR A 86 42.56 -60.68 17.67
C THR A 86 42.47 -60.24 16.22
N ILE A 87 41.53 -59.33 15.93
CA ILE A 87 41.35 -58.73 14.61
C ILE A 87 42.02 -57.36 14.55
N LEU A 88 42.73 -57.08 13.48
CA LEU A 88 43.26 -55.77 13.14
C LEU A 88 42.28 -55.06 12.20
N MET A 89 41.85 -53.86 12.56
CA MET A 89 40.92 -53.07 11.77
C MET A 89 41.53 -51.74 11.33
N GLN A 90 41.35 -51.42 10.05
CA GLN A 90 41.67 -50.15 9.41
C GLN A 90 40.36 -49.46 9.01
N TYR A 91 40.13 -48.22 9.44
CA TYR A 91 38.87 -47.53 9.16
C TYR A 91 39.01 -46.01 9.26
N ARG A 92 38.05 -45.28 8.69
CA ARG A 92 37.87 -43.84 8.88
C ARG A 92 36.53 -43.56 9.56
N THR A 93 36.46 -42.45 10.28
CA THR A 93 35.22 -41.97 10.91
C THR A 93 34.94 -40.54 10.46
N PHE A 94 33.69 -40.12 10.49
CA PHE A 94 33.37 -38.69 10.50
C PHE A 94 33.97 -38.02 11.77
N SER A 95 34.09 -36.69 11.75
CA SER A 95 34.56 -35.92 12.91
C SER A 95 33.52 -35.80 14.03
N PHE A 96 32.32 -36.31 13.81
CA PHE A 96 31.20 -36.33 14.75
C PHE A 96 30.43 -37.66 14.66
N ASN A 97 29.63 -37.97 15.67
CA ASN A 97 28.70 -39.09 15.66
C ASN A 97 27.31 -38.61 15.23
N VAL A 98 26.81 -39.12 14.10
CA VAL A 98 25.55 -38.71 13.47
C VAL A 98 24.33 -39.08 14.33
N GLU A 99 24.42 -40.13 15.14
CA GLU A 99 23.32 -40.55 16.03
C GLU A 99 23.46 -40.00 17.45
N LYS A 100 24.56 -39.27 17.77
CA LYS A 100 24.71 -38.68 19.10
C LYS A 100 23.74 -37.49 19.20
N PRO A 101 22.77 -37.52 20.13
CA PRO A 101 21.86 -36.40 20.31
C PRO A 101 22.65 -35.20 20.83
N TYR A 102 22.54 -34.07 20.12
CA TYR A 102 23.18 -32.82 20.52
C TYR A 102 22.15 -31.94 21.24
N PHE A 103 22.43 -31.62 22.50
CA PHE A 103 21.59 -30.71 23.30
C PHE A 103 22.37 -29.43 23.53
N VAL A 104 21.80 -28.28 23.16
CA VAL A 104 22.41 -26.95 23.42
C VAL A 104 22.37 -26.61 24.92
N ILE A 105 21.46 -27.24 25.67
CA ILE A 105 21.28 -27.09 27.11
C ILE A 105 21.18 -28.49 27.70
N ASP A 106 22.04 -28.79 28.68
CA ASP A 106 22.02 -30.04 29.42
C ASP A 106 20.73 -30.14 30.23
N SER A 107 19.86 -31.09 29.91
CA SER A 107 18.60 -31.29 30.62
C SER A 107 18.81 -31.74 32.07
N SER A 108 20.00 -32.16 32.48
CA SER A 108 20.32 -32.40 33.90
C SER A 108 20.59 -31.11 34.69
N LEU A 109 20.87 -29.98 34.00
CA LEU A 109 20.86 -28.65 34.60
C LEU A 109 19.44 -28.10 34.82
N LEU A 110 18.39 -28.81 34.35
CA LEU A 110 17.01 -28.63 34.83
C LEU A 110 16.93 -29.15 36.27
N THR A 111 17.57 -28.44 37.18
CA THR A 111 17.22 -28.54 38.59
C THR A 111 15.81 -27.98 38.72
N PHE A 112 14.83 -28.87 38.91
CA PHE A 112 13.61 -28.53 39.60
C PHE A 112 14.01 -28.17 41.04
N LYS A 113 14.50 -26.94 41.23
CA LYS A 113 14.33 -26.31 42.53
C LYS A 113 12.82 -26.13 42.65
N GLU A 114 12.19 -27.03 43.39
CA GLU A 114 11.01 -26.66 44.15
C GLU A 114 11.40 -25.46 45.02
N LYS A 115 11.29 -24.26 44.44
CA LYS A 115 10.83 -23.14 45.24
C LYS A 115 9.45 -23.59 45.67
N ALA A 116 9.35 -24.01 46.92
CA ALA A 116 8.09 -24.01 47.64
C ALA A 116 7.29 -22.79 47.13
N LEU A 117 6.09 -23.05 46.61
CA LEU A 117 5.08 -22.03 46.52
C LEU A 117 5.01 -21.41 47.92
N ILE A 118 5.64 -20.25 48.09
CA ILE A 118 5.42 -19.41 49.27
C ILE A 118 3.98 -18.92 49.09
N THR A 119 3.04 -19.75 49.53
CA THR A 119 1.73 -19.33 50.01
C THR A 119 1.99 -18.59 51.31
N GLY A 120 2.42 -17.34 51.16
CA GLY A 120 2.76 -16.43 52.24
C GLY A 120 2.67 -15.03 51.66
N TYR A 121 1.45 -14.53 51.60
CA TYR A 121 1.17 -13.13 51.29
C TYR A 121 1.63 -12.31 52.51
N GLU A 122 2.88 -11.84 52.52
CA GLU A 122 3.18 -10.63 53.29
C GLU A 122 2.74 -9.45 52.43
N TYR A 123 1.52 -8.97 52.74
CA TYR A 123 1.08 -7.65 52.35
C TYR A 123 2.02 -6.64 53.02
N ASN A 124 3.02 -6.18 52.27
CA ASN A 124 3.86 -5.06 52.66
C ASN A 124 3.27 -3.80 52.00
N PRO A 125 2.51 -2.95 52.72
CA PRO A 125 1.90 -1.74 52.18
C PRO A 125 2.95 -0.63 52.09
N VAL A 126 3.97 -0.83 51.27
CA VAL A 126 4.82 0.27 50.82
C VAL A 126 4.76 0.28 49.31
N SER A 127 3.89 1.17 48.82
CA SER A 127 3.65 1.49 47.43
C SER A 127 4.92 2.01 46.75
N GLY A 128 5.80 1.12 46.33
CA GLY A 128 6.76 1.38 45.27
C GLY A 128 6.07 1.22 43.92
N LYS A 129 6.13 2.23 43.05
CA LYS A 129 5.82 2.07 41.63
C LYS A 129 6.81 1.04 41.07
N ASN A 130 6.42 -0.24 41.00
CA ASN A 130 7.21 -1.25 40.30
C ASN A 130 7.10 -0.99 38.80
N ASN A 131 7.88 -0.02 38.33
CA ASN A 131 8.18 0.20 36.94
C ASN A 131 8.99 -1.02 36.46
N ILE A 132 8.67 -1.60 35.29
CA ILE A 132 9.48 -2.68 34.67
C ILE A 132 10.91 -2.19 34.42
N ILE A 133 11.03 -0.92 34.04
CA ILE A 133 12.30 -0.20 33.89
C ILE A 133 12.37 0.84 35.01
N ASP A 134 13.19 0.60 36.03
CA ASP A 134 13.42 1.53 37.13
C ASP A 134 14.44 2.62 36.74
N ALA A 135 14.08 3.42 35.73
CA ALA A 135 14.86 4.57 35.28
C ALA A 135 14.11 5.85 35.64
N LYS A 136 14.71 6.67 36.53
CA LYS A 136 14.17 8.00 36.87
C LYS A 136 14.20 8.90 35.62
N GLY A 137 13.07 9.50 35.27
CA GLY A 137 12.95 10.43 34.14
C GLY A 137 12.59 9.80 32.79
N LEU A 138 12.30 8.50 32.76
CA LEU A 138 11.97 7.75 31.55
C LEU A 138 10.51 7.26 31.58
N ASP A 139 9.69 7.79 30.69
CA ASP A 139 8.34 7.32 30.43
C ASP A 139 8.36 6.30 29.28
N TYR A 140 7.71 5.15 29.50
CA TYR A 140 7.54 4.13 28.47
C TYR A 140 6.08 3.71 28.40
N ARG A 141 5.64 3.29 27.22
CA ARG A 141 4.32 2.71 27.00
C ARG A 141 4.37 1.65 25.91
N GLY A 142 3.58 0.60 26.01
CA GLY A 142 3.42 -0.36 24.93
C GLY A 142 3.04 -1.77 25.39
N SER A 143 3.25 -2.75 24.52
CA SER A 143 3.01 -4.15 24.84
C SER A 143 3.96 -5.11 24.15
N PHE A 144 4.23 -6.23 24.81
CA PHE A 144 4.97 -7.36 24.26
C PHE A 144 4.11 -8.59 24.38
N SER A 145 3.98 -9.38 23.32
CA SER A 145 3.29 -10.66 23.41
C SER A 145 4.00 -11.79 22.67
N ARG A 146 3.94 -12.97 23.27
CA ARG A 146 4.45 -14.24 22.71
C ARG A 146 3.33 -15.26 22.82
N GLY A 147 2.93 -15.81 21.69
CA GLY A 147 1.87 -16.79 21.54
C GLY A 147 2.37 -18.07 20.90
N LEU A 148 1.92 -19.21 21.38
CA LEU A 148 2.12 -20.53 20.80
C LEU A 148 0.76 -21.09 20.39
N SER A 149 0.68 -21.76 19.25
CA SER A 149 -0.49 -22.51 18.80
C SER A 149 -0.06 -23.94 18.45
N VAL A 150 -0.81 -24.94 18.90
CA VAL A 150 -0.59 -26.36 18.58
C VAL A 150 -1.94 -27.03 18.39
N GLY A 151 -2.04 -27.96 17.45
CA GLY A 151 -3.26 -28.76 17.28
C GLY A 151 -2.96 -30.14 16.73
N ASN A 152 -3.95 -31.03 16.75
CA ASN A 152 -3.81 -32.35 16.13
C ASN A 152 -3.91 -32.33 14.59
N SER A 153 -4.30 -31.19 14.02
CA SER A 153 -4.35 -30.94 12.58
C SER A 153 -3.48 -29.75 12.14
N GLN A 154 -2.60 -29.25 13.02
CA GLN A 154 -1.74 -28.09 12.77
C GLN A 154 -0.39 -28.25 13.49
N SER A 155 0.71 -27.96 12.79
CA SER A 155 2.05 -27.90 13.38
C SER A 155 2.18 -26.78 14.42
N LEU A 156 3.25 -26.81 15.21
CA LEU A 156 3.54 -25.76 16.19
C LEU A 156 3.78 -24.42 15.50
N VAL A 157 2.95 -23.41 15.80
CA VAL A 157 3.11 -22.04 15.27
C VAL A 157 3.43 -21.08 16.41
N LEU A 158 4.48 -20.28 16.26
CA LEU A 158 4.89 -19.24 17.20
C LEU A 158 4.53 -17.86 16.65
N ASN A 159 3.72 -17.10 17.38
CA ASN A 159 3.34 -15.73 17.06
C ASN A 159 3.95 -14.75 18.07
N SER A 160 4.44 -13.62 17.59
CA SER A 160 5.27 -12.70 18.35
C SER A 160 4.95 -11.28 17.91
N ASN A 161 4.49 -10.44 18.85
CA ASN A 161 4.22 -9.03 18.56
C ASN A 161 4.91 -8.17 19.62
N PHE A 162 5.53 -7.08 19.20
CA PHE A 162 6.14 -6.11 20.10
C PHE A 162 5.80 -4.70 19.66
N ASP A 163 5.36 -3.86 20.59
CA ASP A 163 5.16 -2.42 20.38
C ASP A 163 5.62 -1.70 21.63
N MET A 164 6.57 -0.78 21.50
CA MET A 164 7.11 -0.01 22.59
C MET A 164 7.44 1.40 22.16
N GLN A 165 7.00 2.37 22.95
CA GLN A 165 7.38 3.77 22.83
C GLN A 165 8.06 4.21 24.13
N LEU A 166 9.13 4.98 23.99
CA LEU A 166 10.01 5.39 25.07
C LEU A 166 10.32 6.88 24.92
N ILE A 167 10.13 7.69 25.96
CA ILE A 167 10.48 9.11 25.99
C ILE A 167 11.03 9.45 27.37
N GLY A 168 12.17 10.12 27.46
CA GLY A 168 12.66 10.54 28.78
C GLY A 168 13.95 11.33 28.77
N ASP A 169 14.28 11.87 29.94
CA ASP A 169 15.56 12.49 30.27
C ASP A 169 16.34 11.54 31.17
N LEU A 170 17.47 11.04 30.66
CA LEU A 170 18.37 10.11 31.35
C LEU A 170 19.35 10.84 32.30
N GLY A 171 19.22 12.16 32.45
CA GLY A 171 20.11 13.01 33.25
C GLY A 171 21.28 13.58 32.43
N ASN A 172 21.95 14.61 32.99
CA ASN A 172 23.06 15.31 32.34
C ASN A 172 22.75 15.88 30.94
N GLY A 173 21.49 16.26 30.70
CA GLY A 173 21.01 16.80 29.43
C GLY A 173 20.77 15.77 28.32
N LEU A 174 20.82 14.47 28.63
CA LEU A 174 20.63 13.37 27.68
C LEU A 174 19.15 12.99 27.58
N LYS A 175 18.53 13.22 26.43
CA LYS A 175 17.13 12.86 26.14
C LYS A 175 17.06 11.68 25.18
N VAL A 176 16.12 10.78 25.41
CA VAL A 176 15.87 9.62 24.54
C VAL A 176 14.43 9.61 24.07
N VAL A 177 14.23 9.30 22.79
CA VAL A 177 12.94 9.03 22.16
C VAL A 177 13.09 7.76 21.34
N ALA A 178 12.29 6.73 21.56
CA ALA A 178 12.31 5.51 20.76
C ALA A 178 10.90 5.03 20.46
N ALA A 179 10.74 4.37 19.31
CA ALA A 179 9.58 3.57 18.97
C ALA A 179 10.08 2.26 18.34
N ILE A 180 9.63 1.13 18.85
CA ILE A 180 9.99 -0.20 18.35
C ILE A 180 8.69 -0.95 18.17
N SER A 181 8.31 -1.20 16.92
CA SER A 181 7.13 -2.00 16.60
C SER A 181 7.49 -3.10 15.61
N ASP A 182 7.07 -4.31 15.93
CA ASP A 182 7.19 -5.55 15.17
C ASP A 182 5.78 -6.17 15.13
N GLU A 183 5.01 -5.77 14.12
CA GLU A 183 3.67 -6.31 13.86
C GLU A 183 3.67 -7.11 12.55
N ASN A 184 3.51 -8.44 12.65
CA ASN A 184 3.16 -9.28 11.50
C ASN A 184 1.72 -8.94 11.05
N LEU A 185 1.55 -7.88 10.27
CA LEU A 185 0.26 -7.58 9.67
C LEU A 185 -0.01 -8.57 8.53
N PRO A 186 -1.15 -9.31 8.55
CA PRO A 186 -1.58 -10.02 7.36
C PRO A 186 -1.81 -9.00 6.24
N ILE A 187 -1.23 -9.27 5.07
CA ILE A 187 -1.31 -8.39 3.89
C ILE A 187 -2.79 -8.19 3.55
N GLN A 188 -3.36 -7.04 3.90
CA GLN A 188 -4.76 -6.75 3.62
C GLN A 188 -4.93 -6.37 2.14
N ALA A 189 -5.56 -7.23 1.34
CA ALA A 189 -5.82 -7.01 -0.09
C ALA A 189 -6.78 -5.84 -0.41
N GLN A 190 -7.30 -5.13 0.59
CA GLN A 190 -8.34 -4.10 0.45
C GLN A 190 -7.90 -2.66 0.77
N GLY A 191 -6.59 -2.35 0.82
CA GLY A 191 -6.02 -1.01 0.53
C GLY A 191 -6.86 0.25 0.82
N ASN A 192 -7.32 0.45 2.07
CA ASN A 192 -8.13 1.63 2.43
C ASN A 192 -7.28 2.76 3.06
N THR A 193 -7.54 4.01 2.65
CA THR A 193 -6.73 5.21 2.90
C THR A 193 -6.95 5.96 4.22
N GLN A 194 -7.17 5.28 5.36
CA GLN A 194 -7.38 6.01 6.64
C GLN A 194 -6.40 5.71 7.77
N GLN A 195 -5.56 4.70 7.65
CA GLN A 195 -4.48 4.49 8.61
C GLN A 195 -3.18 4.50 7.83
N LEU A 196 -2.33 5.47 8.15
CA LEU A 196 -0.93 5.47 7.73
C LEU A 196 -0.39 4.07 8.07
N GLN A 197 -0.22 3.18 7.09
CA GLN A 197 0.41 1.87 7.27
C GLN A 197 1.92 2.08 7.50
N GLU A 198 2.25 2.79 8.58
CA GLU A 198 3.60 3.04 9.05
C GLU A 198 3.77 2.48 10.47
N PHE A 199 3.20 1.30 10.71
CA PHE A 199 3.31 0.64 12.02
C PHE A 199 4.60 -0.15 12.18
N ASP A 200 5.35 -0.46 11.10
CA ASP A 200 6.73 -0.93 11.22
C ASP A 200 7.73 0.24 11.23
N LYS A 201 7.77 0.96 12.35
CA LYS A 201 8.83 1.94 12.66
C LYS A 201 9.64 1.45 13.84
N VAL A 202 10.92 1.18 13.60
CA VAL A 202 11.88 0.82 14.64
C VAL A 202 12.98 1.87 14.66
N PHE A 203 12.93 2.82 15.59
CA PHE A 203 13.99 3.82 15.77
C PHE A 203 14.25 4.16 17.23
N ILE A 204 15.48 4.58 17.50
CA ILE A 204 15.91 5.21 18.74
C ILE A 204 16.66 6.49 18.41
N GLN A 205 16.25 7.58 19.03
CA GLN A 205 16.90 8.88 18.97
C GLN A 205 17.43 9.23 20.35
N VAL A 206 18.72 9.48 20.44
CA VAL A 206 19.40 9.99 21.63
C VAL A 206 19.88 11.39 21.30
N SER A 207 19.59 12.37 22.15
CA SER A 207 20.04 13.75 21.98
C SER A 207 20.66 14.28 23.25
N LYS A 208 21.76 15.04 23.11
CA LYS A 208 22.39 15.79 24.17
C LYS A 208 22.70 17.19 23.65
N ASP A 209 22.20 18.21 24.37
CA ASP A 209 22.32 19.61 23.98
C ASP A 209 21.82 19.86 22.54
N ARG A 210 22.72 20.20 21.60
CA ARG A 210 22.42 20.41 20.17
C ARG A 210 22.94 19.29 19.27
N THR A 211 23.23 18.11 19.83
CA THR A 211 23.64 16.91 19.10
C THR A 211 22.58 15.84 19.24
N SER A 212 22.22 15.18 18.14
CA SER A 212 21.33 14.02 18.12
C SER A 212 21.90 12.90 17.26
N VAL A 213 21.68 11.67 17.72
CA VAL A 213 21.95 10.44 17.00
C VAL A 213 20.63 9.68 16.91
N THR A 214 20.22 9.35 15.69
CA THR A 214 19.06 8.51 15.42
C THR A 214 19.51 7.23 14.75
N ALA A 215 19.15 6.08 15.31
CA ALA A 215 19.40 4.76 14.75
C ALA A 215 18.07 4.05 14.47
N GLY A 216 18.00 3.27 13.40
CA GLY A 216 16.78 2.60 12.93
C GLY A 216 16.11 3.31 11.75
N ASP A 217 14.78 3.32 11.70
CA ASP A 217 13.99 3.99 10.67
C ASP A 217 14.03 5.52 10.84
N TYR A 218 14.42 6.25 9.80
CA TYR A 218 14.37 7.72 9.79
C TYR A 218 14.13 8.28 8.38
N GLU A 219 13.76 9.56 8.33
CA GLU A 219 13.58 10.29 7.08
C GLU A 219 14.77 11.22 6.82
N LEU A 220 15.26 11.19 5.58
CA LEU A 220 16.27 12.12 5.09
C LEU A 220 15.62 13.09 4.10
N ARG A 221 15.56 14.36 4.50
CA ARG A 221 15.00 15.46 3.69
C ARG A 221 16.13 16.18 2.96
N ARG A 222 15.80 16.82 1.84
CA ARG A 222 16.74 17.63 1.05
C ARG A 222 17.47 18.67 1.91
N PRO A 223 18.77 18.92 1.67
CA PRO A 223 19.51 20.03 2.27
C PRO A 223 19.16 21.38 1.61
N ASN A 224 19.78 22.45 2.10
CA ASN A 224 19.74 23.78 1.45
C ASN A 224 20.62 23.76 0.19
N SER A 225 20.05 23.37 -0.96
CA SER A 225 20.72 23.32 -2.26
C SER A 225 19.71 23.49 -3.40
N TYR A 226 20.17 24.06 -4.52
CA TYR A 226 19.40 24.19 -5.76
C TYR A 226 19.28 22.82 -6.47
N PHE A 227 20.40 22.13 -6.68
CA PHE A 227 20.44 20.87 -7.45
C PHE A 227 20.14 19.62 -6.62
N MET A 228 20.47 19.60 -5.32
CA MET A 228 20.31 18.42 -4.45
C MET A 228 18.93 18.36 -3.82
N ASN A 229 17.95 17.85 -4.57
CA ASN A 229 16.60 17.57 -4.09
C ASN A 229 16.38 16.07 -3.91
N TYR A 230 15.92 15.65 -2.73
CA TYR A 230 15.45 14.29 -2.47
C TYR A 230 14.57 14.24 -1.20
N PHE A 231 13.81 13.17 -1.05
CA PHE A 231 13.15 12.77 0.19
C PHE A 231 13.23 11.26 0.28
N LYS A 232 13.89 10.73 1.32
CA LYS A 232 14.20 9.30 1.44
C LYS A 232 13.72 8.75 2.78
N LYS A 233 13.08 7.59 2.75
CA LYS A 233 12.81 6.77 3.95
C LYS A 233 13.89 5.69 4.08
N LEU A 234 14.58 5.69 5.22
CA LEU A 234 15.85 4.99 5.40
C LEU A 234 15.84 4.13 6.67
N LYS A 235 16.67 3.08 6.66
CA LYS A 235 17.03 2.29 7.84
C LYS A 235 18.52 2.35 8.08
N GLY A 236 18.98 2.95 9.18
CA GLY A 236 20.40 3.06 9.48
C GLY A 236 20.70 4.00 10.64
N VAL A 237 21.79 4.75 10.55
CA VAL A 237 22.21 5.70 11.58
C VAL A 237 22.39 7.10 10.97
N THR A 238 21.93 8.12 11.68
CA THR A 238 22.23 9.51 11.38
C THR A 238 22.70 10.26 12.62
N LEU A 239 23.75 11.04 12.48
CA LEU A 239 24.29 11.95 13.47
C LEU A 239 24.05 13.38 12.97
N ALA A 240 23.46 14.23 13.79
CA ALA A 240 23.30 15.65 13.53
C ALA A 240 23.84 16.44 14.72
N SER A 241 24.59 17.50 14.47
CA SER A 241 25.13 18.35 15.53
C SER A 241 25.21 19.80 15.10
N THR A 242 24.91 20.70 16.03
CA THR A 242 25.06 22.14 15.85
C THR A 242 26.06 22.69 16.86
N PHE A 243 27.13 23.33 16.36
CA PHE A 243 28.18 23.94 17.17
C PHE A 243 28.18 25.45 16.98
N ASN A 244 28.40 26.19 18.07
CA ASN A 244 28.64 27.63 18.01
C ASN A 244 30.16 27.86 18.04
N THR A 245 30.73 28.38 16.96
CA THR A 245 32.19 28.60 16.83
C THR A 245 32.62 30.02 17.21
N GLY A 246 31.70 30.88 17.66
CA GLY A 246 31.93 32.31 17.91
C GLY A 246 30.62 33.11 18.10
N LYS A 247 30.71 34.43 18.28
CA LYS A 247 29.52 35.32 18.34
C LYS A 247 28.81 35.32 16.99
N ASN A 248 27.52 34.95 16.97
CA ASN A 248 26.67 34.86 15.77
C ASN A 248 27.16 33.90 14.67
N THR A 249 28.01 32.92 14.99
CA THR A 249 28.44 31.89 14.03
C THR A 249 27.98 30.51 14.48
N GLU A 250 27.27 29.82 13.60
CA GLU A 250 26.66 28.51 13.84
C GLU A 250 27.08 27.55 12.72
N VAL A 251 27.53 26.36 13.09
CA VAL A 251 27.87 25.28 12.16
C VAL A 251 26.96 24.10 12.44
N PHE A 252 26.17 23.71 11.46
CA PHE A 252 25.36 22.49 11.49
C PHE A 252 25.99 21.42 10.62
N THR A 253 26.24 20.24 11.18
CA THR A 253 26.76 19.10 10.43
C THR A 253 25.84 17.91 10.63
N LYS A 254 25.55 17.20 9.54
CA LYS A 254 24.76 15.97 9.54
C LYS A 254 25.44 14.90 8.70
N GLY A 255 25.60 13.71 9.27
CA GLY A 255 26.06 12.50 8.58
C GLY A 255 24.99 11.42 8.66
N SER A 256 24.84 10.65 7.60
CA SER A 256 23.84 9.59 7.48
C SER A 256 24.43 8.39 6.75
N PHE A 257 24.26 7.20 7.32
CA PHE A 257 24.61 5.92 6.72
C PHE A 257 23.41 4.98 6.88
N ALA A 258 22.85 4.49 5.77
CA ALA A 258 21.63 3.70 5.82
C ALA A 258 21.42 2.81 4.59
N ILE A 259 20.41 1.96 4.68
CA ILE A 259 19.79 1.28 3.54
C ILE A 259 18.53 2.05 3.13
N SER A 260 18.39 2.28 1.83
CA SER A 260 17.25 2.95 1.21
C SER A 260 16.07 2.00 1.07
N ARG A 261 14.85 2.41 1.47
CA ARG A 261 13.64 1.56 1.39
C ARG A 261 12.97 1.58 0.01
N GLY A 262 13.34 2.50 -0.89
CA GLY A 262 12.67 2.64 -2.20
C GLY A 262 13.44 3.43 -3.25
N LYS A 263 12.91 3.45 -4.47
CA LYS A 263 13.39 4.25 -5.60
C LYS A 263 12.39 5.35 -5.93
N PHE A 264 12.92 6.51 -6.33
CA PHE A 264 12.12 7.64 -6.80
C PHE A 264 11.62 7.37 -8.23
N ALA A 265 10.35 7.62 -8.49
CA ALA A 265 9.74 7.62 -9.81
C ALA A 265 8.98 8.92 -10.05
N ARG A 266 8.95 9.35 -11.31
CA ARG A 266 8.11 10.45 -11.79
C ARG A 266 7.37 10.00 -13.03
N GLN A 267 6.05 10.06 -12.98
CA GLN A 267 5.17 9.61 -14.05
C GLN A 267 4.23 10.73 -14.48
N THR A 268 4.07 10.91 -15.80
CA THR A 268 2.98 11.70 -16.37
C THR A 268 1.82 10.78 -16.71
N VAL A 269 0.65 11.06 -16.15
CA VAL A 269 -0.54 10.21 -16.31
C VAL A 269 -1.35 10.68 -17.52
N PRO A 270 -1.69 9.80 -18.48
CA PRO A 270 -2.58 10.14 -19.58
C PRO A 270 -4.02 10.27 -19.06
N THR A 271 -4.59 11.46 -19.20
CA THR A 271 -5.96 11.77 -18.75
C THR A 271 -6.97 11.52 -19.87
N LYS A 272 -8.22 11.25 -19.49
CA LYS A 272 -9.35 11.14 -20.42
C LYS A 272 -10.52 11.97 -19.89
N GLU A 273 -11.41 12.39 -20.77
CA GLU A 273 -12.52 13.27 -20.40
C GLU A 273 -13.42 12.66 -19.30
N GLY A 274 -13.53 13.39 -18.19
CA GLY A 274 -14.32 12.99 -17.03
C GLY A 274 -13.77 11.76 -16.32
N ASN A 275 -12.49 11.41 -16.43
CA ASN A 275 -11.94 10.24 -15.76
C ASN A 275 -11.30 10.59 -14.42
N GLN A 276 -11.99 10.37 -13.31
CA GLN A 276 -11.42 10.62 -11.98
C GLN A 276 -10.46 9.53 -11.50
N GLY A 277 -10.31 8.40 -12.21
CA GLY A 277 -9.43 7.29 -11.81
C GLY A 277 -10.23 6.05 -11.39
N PRO A 278 -9.56 5.04 -10.80
CA PRO A 278 -8.16 5.05 -10.39
C PRO A 278 -7.18 5.05 -11.57
N TYR A 279 -6.04 5.72 -11.40
CA TYR A 279 -4.90 5.74 -12.31
C TYR A 279 -3.74 4.97 -11.69
N ARG A 280 -3.26 3.94 -12.39
CA ARG A 280 -2.17 3.10 -11.91
C ARG A 280 -0.80 3.73 -12.13
N LEU A 281 0.04 3.66 -11.11
CA LEU A 281 1.43 4.06 -11.09
C LEU A 281 2.32 2.86 -11.42
N ILE A 282 3.40 3.10 -12.16
CA ILE A 282 4.37 2.09 -12.59
C ILE A 282 5.79 2.48 -12.15
N GLY A 283 6.62 1.47 -11.87
CA GLY A 283 8.02 1.66 -11.55
C GLY A 283 8.83 2.10 -12.76
N ASN A 284 10.07 2.57 -12.52
CA ASN A 284 10.93 3.15 -13.56
C ASN A 284 11.33 2.14 -14.65
N ASN A 285 11.33 0.84 -14.34
CA ASN A 285 11.67 -0.24 -15.28
C ASN A 285 10.40 -0.95 -15.81
N GLY A 286 9.22 -0.37 -15.62
CA GLY A 286 7.95 -0.95 -16.06
C GLY A 286 7.31 -1.91 -15.05
N GLU A 287 7.82 -1.96 -13.81
CA GLU A 287 7.25 -2.76 -12.73
C GLU A 287 5.81 -2.30 -12.42
N ARG A 288 4.86 -3.23 -12.37
CA ARG A 288 3.43 -2.91 -12.13
C ARG A 288 2.97 -3.24 -10.72
N PHE A 289 3.62 -4.21 -10.11
CA PHE A 289 3.38 -4.63 -8.74
C PHE A 289 4.39 -3.92 -7.86
N ILE A 290 4.14 -2.63 -7.67
CA ILE A 290 4.95 -1.78 -6.80
C ILE A 290 4.12 -1.41 -5.59
N ILE A 291 4.77 -1.29 -4.44
CA ILE A 291 4.18 -0.69 -3.25
C ILE A 291 4.73 0.72 -3.16
N VAL A 292 3.85 1.71 -3.24
CA VAL A 292 4.23 3.11 -3.09
C VAL A 292 4.48 3.38 -1.61
N LEU A 293 5.63 3.97 -1.29
CA LEU A 293 5.96 4.34 0.08
C LEU A 293 5.06 5.49 0.53
N ALA A 294 4.26 5.26 1.56
CA ALA A 294 3.24 6.20 2.00
C ALA A 294 3.81 7.60 2.29
N GLY A 295 3.14 8.67 1.82
CA GLY A 295 3.57 10.06 2.07
C GLY A 295 4.81 10.52 1.31
N THR A 296 5.33 9.71 0.37
CA THR A 296 6.40 10.13 -0.54
C THR A 296 5.85 10.80 -1.81
N GLU A 297 4.55 10.64 -2.08
CA GLU A 297 3.92 11.09 -3.30
C GLU A 297 3.67 12.61 -3.34
N LYS A 298 3.84 13.19 -4.53
CA LYS A 298 3.46 14.56 -4.89
C LYS A 298 2.71 14.52 -6.21
N VAL A 299 1.44 14.91 -6.18
CA VAL A 299 0.59 14.95 -7.36
C VAL A 299 0.46 16.40 -7.81
N PHE A 300 0.89 16.69 -9.02
CA PHE A 300 0.73 17.99 -9.67
C PHE A 300 -0.36 17.90 -10.72
N PHE A 301 -1.33 18.82 -10.69
CA PHE A 301 -2.39 18.96 -11.66
C PHE A 301 -2.27 20.33 -12.34
N ASN A 302 -1.96 20.35 -13.63
CA ASN A 302 -1.65 21.57 -14.40
C ASN A 302 -0.60 22.45 -13.71
N GLY A 303 0.43 21.83 -13.11
CA GLY A 303 1.50 22.51 -12.35
C GLY A 303 1.17 22.84 -10.90
N ILE A 304 -0.07 22.64 -10.43
CA ILE A 304 -0.48 22.91 -9.05
C ILE A 304 -0.32 21.65 -8.21
N LEU A 305 0.42 21.73 -7.08
CA LEU A 305 0.52 20.64 -6.12
C LEU A 305 -0.83 20.40 -5.43
N LEU A 306 -1.34 19.17 -5.52
CA LEU A 306 -2.60 18.75 -4.91
C LEU A 306 -2.41 18.26 -3.48
N THR A 307 -3.49 18.35 -2.71
CA THR A 307 -3.56 17.86 -1.32
C THR A 307 -4.25 16.50 -1.27
N ARG A 308 -3.61 15.53 -0.61
CA ARG A 308 -4.15 14.18 -0.41
C ARG A 308 -5.24 14.16 0.66
N GLY A 309 -6.33 13.46 0.36
CA GLY A 309 -7.34 12.95 1.30
C GLY A 309 -8.73 12.92 0.69
N TYR A 310 -9.64 12.15 1.31
CA TYR A 310 -11.01 11.96 0.82
C TYR A 310 -11.80 13.27 0.71
N ASP A 311 -11.52 14.23 1.60
CA ASP A 311 -12.13 15.57 1.61
C ASP A 311 -11.32 16.61 0.83
N TYR A 312 -10.20 16.21 0.24
CA TYR A 312 -9.29 17.09 -0.50
C TYR A 312 -9.31 16.76 -2.00
N ASP A 313 -8.15 16.77 -2.67
CA ASP A 313 -8.07 16.73 -4.13
C ASP A 313 -7.95 15.31 -4.70
N TYR A 314 -7.33 14.37 -3.97
CA TYR A 314 -7.15 12.98 -4.42
C TYR A 314 -6.89 11.99 -3.27
N ILE A 315 -7.09 10.71 -3.54
CA ILE A 315 -6.72 9.57 -2.67
C ILE A 315 -5.74 8.64 -3.42
N ILE A 316 -4.96 7.86 -2.68
CA ILE A 316 -3.99 6.89 -3.23
C ILE A 316 -4.09 5.56 -2.49
N ASP A 317 -4.24 4.45 -3.21
CA ASP A 317 -4.01 3.10 -2.69
C ASP A 317 -2.53 2.76 -2.86
N TYR A 318 -1.79 2.69 -1.74
CA TYR A 318 -0.34 2.44 -1.75
C TYR A 318 0.03 1.02 -2.18
N ASN A 319 -0.81 0.03 -1.88
CA ASN A 319 -0.54 -1.38 -2.19
C ASN A 319 -0.88 -1.70 -3.64
N ARG A 320 -1.87 -1.02 -4.22
CA ARG A 320 -2.22 -1.12 -5.64
C ARG A 320 -1.47 -0.12 -6.52
N ALA A 321 -0.82 0.87 -5.90
CA ALA A 321 -0.20 1.99 -6.58
C ALA A 321 -1.21 2.75 -7.47
N GLU A 322 -2.40 3.05 -6.95
CA GLU A 322 -3.52 3.63 -7.70
C GLU A 322 -3.94 4.99 -7.14
N ILE A 323 -4.11 6.01 -7.98
CA ILE A 323 -4.58 7.35 -7.58
C ILE A 323 -5.98 7.65 -8.14
N THR A 324 -6.87 8.14 -7.28
CA THR A 324 -8.22 8.58 -7.64
C THR A 324 -8.43 10.03 -7.23
N PHE A 325 -8.88 10.86 -8.16
CA PHE A 325 -9.17 12.28 -7.94
C PHE A 325 -10.57 12.48 -7.38
N SER A 326 -10.71 13.53 -6.56
CA SER A 326 -11.96 13.94 -5.94
C SER A 326 -12.88 14.64 -6.96
N PRO A 327 -14.22 14.55 -6.82
CA PRO A 327 -15.17 15.26 -7.69
C PRO A 327 -15.05 16.79 -7.63
N THR A 328 -14.30 17.35 -6.68
CA THR A 328 -14.04 18.79 -6.55
C THR A 328 -13.20 19.37 -7.69
N ARG A 329 -12.54 18.52 -8.49
CA ARG A 329 -11.72 18.95 -9.64
C ARG A 329 -11.98 18.03 -10.84
N VAL A 330 -12.34 18.61 -11.98
CA VAL A 330 -12.62 17.82 -13.19
C VAL A 330 -11.31 17.38 -13.83
N VAL A 331 -11.09 16.07 -13.96
CA VAL A 331 -10.05 15.53 -14.84
C VAL A 331 -10.61 15.53 -16.26
N ALA A 332 -10.20 16.50 -17.05
CA ALA A 332 -10.53 16.63 -18.47
C ALA A 332 -9.44 15.99 -19.35
N ARG A 333 -9.75 15.77 -20.63
CA ARG A 333 -8.78 15.23 -21.61
C ARG A 333 -7.46 16.02 -21.66
N ASP A 334 -7.52 17.33 -21.49
CA ASP A 334 -6.38 18.23 -21.56
C ASP A 334 -5.68 18.45 -20.21
N SER A 335 -6.14 17.76 -19.16
CA SER A 335 -5.55 17.86 -17.83
C SER A 335 -4.18 17.19 -17.80
N ARG A 336 -3.19 17.88 -17.23
CA ARG A 336 -1.82 17.38 -17.14
C ARG A 336 -1.52 17.00 -15.72
N VAL A 337 -1.33 15.71 -15.51
CA VAL A 337 -1.11 15.12 -14.20
C VAL A 337 0.31 14.57 -14.16
N ILE A 338 1.12 15.08 -13.23
CA ILE A 338 2.47 14.60 -12.97
C ILE A 338 2.52 14.09 -11.54
N ILE A 339 3.00 12.87 -11.34
CA ILE A 339 3.02 12.21 -10.04
C ILE A 339 4.45 11.80 -9.77
N GLU A 340 5.02 12.36 -8.71
CA GLU A 340 6.31 11.96 -8.16
C GLU A 340 6.05 11.09 -6.93
N PHE A 341 6.77 9.98 -6.74
CA PHE A 341 6.60 9.09 -5.60
C PHE A 341 7.83 8.21 -5.39
N GLU A 342 7.97 7.58 -4.22
CA GLU A 342 8.93 6.49 -4.03
C GLU A 342 8.19 5.16 -3.95
N TYR A 343 8.79 4.09 -4.47
CA TYR A 343 8.25 2.74 -4.42
C TYR A 343 9.29 1.73 -3.96
N THR A 344 8.84 0.64 -3.33
CA THR A 344 9.72 -0.46 -2.91
C THR A 344 10.20 -1.26 -4.11
N ASP A 345 11.51 -1.47 -4.20
CA ASP A 345 12.13 -2.41 -5.14
C ASP A 345 12.91 -3.45 -4.32
N ILE A 346 12.58 -4.73 -4.48
CA ILE A 346 13.19 -5.86 -3.77
C ILE A 346 14.41 -6.45 -4.52
N SER A 347 14.74 -5.93 -5.71
CA SER A 347 15.77 -6.50 -6.57
C SER A 347 17.17 -6.42 -5.94
N TYR A 348 17.51 -5.29 -5.31
CA TYR A 348 18.84 -5.03 -4.76
C TYR A 348 18.80 -4.33 -3.40
N LEU A 349 19.73 -4.70 -2.51
CA LEU A 349 20.03 -3.93 -1.30
C LEU A 349 20.68 -2.61 -1.70
N ARG A 350 20.10 -1.47 -1.30
CA ARG A 350 20.59 -0.14 -1.66
C ARG A 350 21.22 0.59 -0.49
N SER A 351 22.54 0.70 -0.48
CA SER A 351 23.27 1.48 0.52
C SER A 351 23.25 2.97 0.18
N LEU A 352 23.11 3.82 1.19
CA LEU A 352 23.06 5.26 1.08
C LEU A 352 23.96 5.93 2.12
N TYR A 353 24.76 6.88 1.64
CA TYR A 353 25.61 7.76 2.42
C TYR A 353 25.21 9.20 2.11
N ALA A 354 25.02 10.01 3.14
CA ALA A 354 24.81 11.45 2.96
C ALA A 354 25.57 12.23 4.03
N ALA A 355 26.15 13.36 3.62
CA ALA A 355 26.80 14.29 4.51
C ALA A 355 26.39 15.72 4.14
N GLN A 356 26.12 16.55 5.15
CA GLN A 356 25.78 17.95 5.02
C GLN A 356 26.58 18.74 6.06
N SER A 357 27.13 19.88 5.65
CA SER A 357 27.68 20.87 6.55
C SER A 357 27.22 22.27 6.13
N GLU A 358 26.54 22.97 7.04
CA GLU A 358 26.05 24.33 6.87
C GLU A 358 26.77 25.25 7.85
N TYR A 359 27.56 26.18 7.32
CA TYR A 359 28.17 27.27 8.07
C TYR A 359 27.31 28.52 7.92
N LYS A 360 26.88 29.13 9.02
CA LYS A 360 26.05 30.33 9.04
C LYS A 360 26.68 31.42 9.91
N SER A 361 26.74 32.63 9.37
CA SER A 361 27.19 33.88 10.01
C SER A 361 26.19 35.00 9.67
N ASP A 362 26.44 36.23 10.11
CA ASP A 362 25.56 37.39 9.89
C ASP A 362 25.38 37.71 8.39
N ARG A 363 26.46 37.59 7.61
CA ARG A 363 26.47 37.89 6.15
C ARG A 363 26.71 36.68 5.25
N TRP A 364 27.21 35.57 5.79
CA TRP A 364 27.57 34.38 5.02
C TRP A 364 26.72 33.17 5.40
N ARG A 365 26.33 32.38 4.41
CA ARG A 365 25.90 31.00 4.61
C ARG A 365 26.56 30.12 3.56
N VAL A 366 27.34 29.13 3.96
CA VAL A 366 28.04 28.22 3.05
C VAL A 366 27.57 26.80 3.35
N ASN A 367 27.19 26.06 2.32
CA ASN A 367 26.72 24.69 2.44
C ASN A 367 27.56 23.75 1.58
N PHE A 368 28.04 22.67 2.18
CA PHE A 368 28.60 21.52 1.49
C PHE A 368 27.66 20.33 1.67
N ASN A 369 27.29 19.68 0.58
CA ASN A 369 26.46 18.48 0.62
C ASN A 369 27.07 17.38 -0.25
N PHE A 370 27.04 16.15 0.25
CA PHE A 370 27.45 14.93 -0.42
C PHE A 370 26.34 13.90 -0.30
N TYR A 371 26.02 13.23 -1.40
CA TYR A 371 25.05 12.15 -1.45
C TYR A 371 25.59 11.04 -2.34
N SER A 372 25.49 9.79 -1.87
CA SER A 372 25.84 8.60 -2.64
C SER A 372 24.87 7.48 -2.30
N GLU A 373 24.18 6.96 -3.31
CA GLU A 373 23.24 5.84 -3.23
C GLU A 373 23.66 4.78 -4.26
N GLN A 374 23.77 3.52 -3.86
CA GLN A 374 24.23 2.46 -4.75
C GLN A 374 23.57 1.12 -4.43
N ASP A 375 23.15 0.41 -5.47
CA ASP A 375 22.62 -0.96 -5.41
C ASP A 375 23.76 -1.97 -5.25
N SER A 376 23.57 -2.99 -4.40
CA SER A 376 24.50 -4.10 -4.30
C SER A 376 24.69 -4.77 -5.66
N LYS A 377 25.90 -5.27 -5.94
CA LYS A 377 26.12 -6.09 -7.14
C LYS A 377 25.36 -7.41 -7.07
N THR A 378 25.00 -7.87 -5.88
CA THR A 378 24.20 -9.09 -5.65
C THR A 378 22.74 -8.75 -5.41
N THR A 379 21.84 -9.58 -5.94
CA THR A 379 20.40 -9.45 -5.70
C THR A 379 20.01 -9.82 -4.28
N THR A 380 18.85 -9.36 -3.85
CA THR A 380 18.24 -9.67 -2.54
C THR A 380 16.99 -10.53 -2.68
N GLY A 381 16.66 -11.27 -1.63
CA GLY A 381 15.45 -12.10 -1.57
C GLY A 381 15.56 -13.39 -2.40
N ASP A 382 14.43 -13.82 -2.97
CA ASP A 382 14.32 -15.08 -3.73
C ASP A 382 14.81 -14.98 -5.19
N ILE A 383 15.20 -13.78 -5.64
CA ILE A 383 15.73 -13.57 -7.00
C ILE A 383 17.22 -13.92 -6.99
N GLN A 384 17.58 -15.06 -7.57
CA GLN A 384 18.97 -15.44 -7.80
C GLN A 384 19.33 -15.22 -9.27
N LEU A 385 20.35 -14.41 -9.53
CA LEU A 385 20.94 -14.27 -10.86
C LEU A 385 21.85 -15.47 -11.12
N ASP A 386 21.62 -16.17 -12.23
CA ASP A 386 22.54 -17.21 -12.68
C ASP A 386 23.68 -16.64 -13.52
N SER A 387 24.59 -17.52 -13.97
CA SER A 387 25.75 -17.12 -14.78
C SER A 387 25.37 -16.53 -16.14
N LEU A 388 24.24 -16.91 -16.71
CA LEU A 388 23.73 -16.32 -17.95
C LEU A 388 23.19 -14.91 -17.70
N ASP A 389 22.43 -14.72 -16.61
CA ASP A 389 21.93 -13.41 -16.21
C ASP A 389 23.07 -12.41 -15.97
N ILE A 390 24.10 -12.84 -15.24
CA ILE A 390 25.29 -12.01 -14.97
C ILE A 390 25.97 -11.62 -16.28
N LYS A 391 26.16 -12.58 -17.20
CA LYS A 391 26.78 -12.31 -18.50
C LYS A 391 25.96 -11.32 -19.33
N ILE A 392 24.63 -11.47 -19.38
CA ILE A 392 23.75 -10.52 -20.07
C ILE A 392 23.90 -9.11 -19.49
N LEU A 393 23.97 -8.99 -18.15
CA LEU A 393 24.16 -7.70 -17.49
C LEU A 393 25.56 -7.11 -17.73
N GLU A 394 26.61 -7.91 -17.83
CA GLU A 394 27.96 -7.44 -18.15
C GLU A 394 28.10 -6.96 -19.60
N GLU A 395 27.39 -7.59 -20.54
CA GLU A 395 27.40 -7.28 -21.97
C GLU A 395 26.42 -6.16 -22.37
N SER A 396 25.38 -5.89 -21.56
CA SER A 396 24.34 -4.91 -21.91
C SER A 396 24.78 -3.46 -21.86
N GLY A 397 25.89 -3.15 -21.18
CA GLY A 397 26.32 -1.76 -20.97
C GLY A 397 25.25 -0.94 -20.25
N ASP A 398 25.07 0.29 -20.71
CA ASP A 398 24.10 1.26 -20.19
C ASP A 398 22.69 1.16 -20.82
N ASP A 399 22.49 0.19 -21.73
CA ASP A 399 21.27 0.01 -22.53
C ASP A 399 20.39 -1.12 -21.98
N LEU A 400 19.34 -0.73 -21.24
CA LEU A 400 18.38 -1.65 -20.63
C LEU A 400 17.66 -2.54 -21.65
N SER A 401 17.53 -2.12 -22.93
CA SER A 401 16.87 -2.94 -23.95
C SER A 401 17.64 -4.21 -24.30
N LYS A 402 18.94 -4.26 -23.98
CA LYS A 402 19.81 -5.43 -24.15
C LYS A 402 19.84 -6.34 -22.93
N SER A 403 19.30 -5.90 -21.78
CA SER A 403 19.24 -6.67 -20.53
C SER A 403 18.00 -7.56 -20.48
N VAL A 404 17.75 -8.36 -21.51
CA VAL A 404 16.53 -9.19 -21.63
C VAL A 404 16.89 -10.67 -21.75
N ARG A 405 16.18 -11.52 -21.01
CA ARG A 405 16.35 -12.99 -21.03
C ARG A 405 15.08 -13.69 -21.51
N ASN A 406 15.22 -14.77 -22.29
CA ASN A 406 14.11 -15.66 -22.61
C ASN A 406 13.59 -16.36 -21.34
N SER A 407 12.29 -16.29 -21.08
CA SER A 407 11.68 -16.85 -19.87
C SER A 407 11.23 -18.31 -20.01
N LEU A 408 11.36 -18.88 -21.22
CA LEU A 408 10.94 -20.22 -21.54
C LEU A 408 11.74 -21.27 -20.74
N ARG A 409 11.03 -22.13 -20.01
CA ARG A 409 11.62 -23.23 -19.25
C ARG A 409 10.95 -24.55 -19.61
N VAL A 410 11.75 -25.58 -19.86
CA VAL A 410 11.28 -26.97 -20.00
C VAL A 410 11.01 -27.54 -18.61
N ILE A 411 9.89 -28.24 -18.44
CA ILE A 411 9.49 -28.83 -17.15
C ILE A 411 9.64 -30.35 -17.18
N GLY A 412 10.10 -30.96 -16.09
CA GLY A 412 10.16 -32.41 -15.92
C GLY A 412 8.83 -33.01 -15.45
N GLU A 413 8.65 -34.33 -15.57
CA GLU A 413 7.39 -35.04 -15.22
C GLU A 413 6.95 -34.86 -13.76
N SER A 414 7.87 -34.88 -12.80
CA SER A 414 7.56 -34.60 -11.39
C SER A 414 7.09 -33.16 -11.16
N GLU A 415 7.73 -32.20 -11.82
CA GLU A 415 7.36 -30.78 -11.74
C GLU A 415 5.97 -30.52 -12.32
N LYS A 416 5.50 -31.26 -13.33
CA LYS A 416 4.17 -31.04 -13.93
C LYS A 416 3.03 -31.17 -12.91
N LYS A 417 3.16 -32.11 -11.98
CA LYS A 417 2.15 -32.39 -10.94
C LYS A 417 2.17 -31.35 -9.82
N GLU A 418 3.35 -30.81 -9.51
CA GLU A 418 3.55 -29.80 -8.46
C GLU A 418 3.67 -28.36 -9.00
N ALA A 419 3.47 -28.17 -10.31
CA ALA A 419 3.77 -26.91 -10.98
C ALA A 419 2.94 -25.76 -10.41
N THR A 420 3.64 -24.71 -9.97
CA THR A 420 3.06 -23.47 -9.46
C THR A 420 2.67 -22.48 -10.56
N ARG A 421 2.85 -22.82 -11.85
CA ARG A 421 2.63 -21.96 -13.02
C ARG A 421 1.80 -22.68 -14.10
N ILE A 422 1.17 -21.90 -14.99
CA ILE A 422 0.47 -22.44 -16.16
C ILE A 422 1.46 -23.17 -17.07
N LEU A 423 1.01 -24.29 -17.61
CA LEU A 423 1.78 -25.14 -18.50
C LEU A 423 1.31 -24.99 -19.95
N TYR A 424 2.27 -25.13 -20.86
CA TYR A 424 2.08 -24.92 -22.29
C TYR A 424 2.65 -26.11 -23.08
N LYS A 425 1.99 -26.40 -24.20
CA LYS A 425 2.55 -27.17 -25.31
C LYS A 425 3.33 -26.21 -26.21
N GLY A 426 4.55 -26.58 -26.57
CA GLY A 426 5.38 -25.80 -27.50
C GLY A 426 5.28 -26.33 -28.92
N ILE A 427 5.23 -25.44 -29.91
CA ILE A 427 5.30 -25.75 -31.35
C ILE A 427 6.34 -24.80 -31.97
N SER A 428 7.24 -25.32 -32.81
CA SER A 428 8.22 -24.47 -33.51
C SER A 428 7.53 -23.44 -34.39
N ASP A 429 8.00 -22.20 -34.37
CA ASP A 429 7.50 -21.14 -35.24
C ASP A 429 7.83 -21.49 -36.71
N PRO A 430 6.83 -21.58 -37.60
CA PRO A 430 7.07 -21.88 -39.02
C PRO A 430 7.95 -20.85 -39.74
N LEU A 431 8.01 -19.61 -39.23
CA LEU A 431 8.77 -18.49 -39.81
C LEU A 431 10.16 -18.31 -39.17
N ASP A 432 10.38 -18.90 -37.99
CA ASP A 432 11.64 -18.86 -37.25
C ASP A 432 11.80 -20.17 -36.43
N PRO A 433 12.36 -21.23 -37.02
CA PRO A 433 12.43 -22.54 -36.38
C PRO A 433 13.18 -22.56 -35.03
N GLY A 434 13.97 -21.52 -34.73
CA GLY A 434 14.64 -21.33 -33.44
C GLY A 434 13.74 -20.81 -32.32
N ASN A 435 12.51 -20.37 -32.65
CA ASN A 435 11.52 -19.85 -31.72
C ASN A 435 10.41 -20.89 -31.43
N ILE A 436 9.92 -20.92 -30.20
CA ILE A 436 8.87 -21.85 -29.75
C ILE A 436 7.62 -21.05 -29.39
N ILE A 437 6.52 -21.34 -30.09
CA ILE A 437 5.18 -20.81 -29.82
C ILE A 437 4.50 -21.65 -28.74
N LEU A 438 3.92 -20.99 -27.74
CA LEU A 438 3.29 -21.60 -26.58
C LEU A 438 1.77 -21.64 -26.72
N TYR A 439 1.19 -22.83 -26.57
CA TYR A 439 -0.25 -23.07 -26.56
C TYR A 439 -0.67 -23.65 -25.23
N PHE A 440 -1.68 -23.06 -24.58
CA PHE A 440 -2.23 -23.56 -23.32
C PHE A 440 -2.76 -24.99 -23.47
N THR A 441 -2.54 -25.83 -22.46
CA THR A 441 -3.06 -27.20 -22.42
C THR A 441 -3.41 -27.60 -20.98
N GLU A 442 -4.51 -28.33 -20.82
CA GLU A 442 -4.89 -28.98 -19.56
C GLU A 442 -4.38 -30.43 -19.48
N ASN A 443 -3.90 -30.98 -20.61
CA ASN A 443 -3.37 -32.33 -20.66
C ASN A 443 -1.89 -32.34 -20.22
N ILE A 444 -1.65 -32.93 -19.04
CA ILE A 444 -0.34 -33.07 -18.39
C ILE A 444 0.73 -33.72 -19.29
N ASP A 445 0.35 -34.69 -20.12
CA ASP A 445 1.30 -35.43 -20.98
C ASP A 445 1.86 -34.53 -22.09
N SER A 446 1.01 -33.63 -22.61
CA SER A 446 1.38 -32.69 -23.68
C SER A 446 2.11 -31.43 -23.19
N ALA A 447 2.05 -31.17 -21.88
CA ALA A 447 2.57 -29.96 -21.25
C ALA A 447 4.09 -30.08 -21.06
N LYS A 448 4.89 -29.36 -21.86
CA LYS A 448 6.37 -29.46 -21.82
C LYS A 448 7.06 -28.18 -21.36
N TYR A 449 6.35 -27.05 -21.38
CA TYR A 449 6.93 -25.73 -21.15
C TYR A 449 6.16 -24.94 -20.11
N THR A 450 6.86 -24.05 -19.43
CA THR A 450 6.29 -22.93 -18.69
C THR A 450 7.06 -21.66 -19.04
N ALA A 451 6.42 -20.49 -18.92
CA ALA A 451 7.03 -19.21 -19.26
C ALA A 451 6.50 -18.10 -18.36
N VAL A 452 7.30 -17.05 -18.21
CA VAL A 452 6.89 -15.77 -17.61
C VAL A 452 6.67 -14.76 -18.73
N PHE A 453 5.47 -14.22 -18.82
CA PHE A 453 5.13 -13.24 -19.85
C PHE A 453 5.27 -11.82 -19.29
N SER A 454 6.02 -10.98 -20.01
CA SER A 454 6.16 -9.55 -19.75
C SER A 454 5.39 -8.76 -20.80
N GLU A 455 4.70 -7.70 -20.39
CA GLU A 455 4.01 -6.81 -21.32
C GLU A 455 5.02 -5.86 -21.97
N VAL A 456 5.07 -5.85 -23.30
CA VAL A 456 5.98 -5.03 -24.11
C VAL A 456 5.25 -3.90 -24.85
N GLY A 457 3.93 -3.81 -24.66
CA GLY A 457 3.06 -2.81 -25.27
C GLY A 457 2.42 -3.28 -26.58
N ALA A 458 1.39 -2.57 -27.01
CA ALA A 458 0.65 -2.90 -28.24
C ALA A 458 1.56 -2.82 -29.47
N GLY A 459 1.48 -3.84 -30.34
CA GLY A 459 2.26 -3.91 -31.57
C GLY A 459 3.70 -4.38 -31.40
N LYS A 460 4.10 -4.80 -30.19
CA LYS A 460 5.46 -5.26 -29.87
C LYS A 460 5.52 -6.68 -29.31
N GLY A 461 4.37 -7.29 -29.02
CA GLY A 461 4.29 -8.64 -28.45
C GLY A 461 3.53 -9.61 -29.33
N ASP A 462 3.54 -10.87 -28.92
CA ASP A 462 3.01 -11.99 -29.71
C ASP A 462 1.77 -12.64 -29.07
N TYR A 463 1.52 -12.33 -27.79
CA TYR A 463 0.47 -12.94 -26.97
C TYR A 463 -0.48 -11.89 -26.37
N ILE A 464 -1.71 -12.32 -26.09
CA ILE A 464 -2.70 -11.60 -25.26
C ILE A 464 -3.19 -12.51 -24.11
N ILE A 465 -3.86 -11.95 -23.12
CA ILE A 465 -4.49 -12.73 -22.05
C ILE A 465 -5.76 -13.40 -22.59
N ASP A 466 -5.93 -14.69 -22.33
CA ASP A 466 -7.16 -15.43 -22.64
C ASP A 466 -8.16 -15.34 -21.47
N ASN A 467 -9.06 -14.36 -21.56
CA ASN A 467 -10.09 -14.11 -20.55
C ASN A 467 -11.20 -15.18 -20.52
N THR A 468 -11.21 -16.15 -21.44
CA THR A 468 -12.19 -17.25 -21.43
C THR A 468 -11.80 -18.41 -20.51
N LYS A 469 -10.55 -18.42 -20.00
CA LYS A 469 -10.00 -19.48 -19.16
C LYS A 469 -9.87 -19.01 -17.70
N SER A 470 -10.78 -19.45 -16.83
CA SER A 470 -10.80 -19.07 -15.41
C SER A 470 -9.97 -20.01 -14.51
N LYS A 471 -8.67 -20.14 -14.82
CA LYS A 471 -7.71 -20.96 -14.06
C LYS A 471 -7.06 -20.19 -12.91
N ASN A 472 -6.45 -20.88 -11.95
CA ASN A 472 -5.74 -20.28 -10.82
C ASN A 472 -4.38 -19.61 -11.20
N ALA A 473 -4.26 -19.13 -12.44
CA ALA A 473 -3.19 -18.27 -12.97
C ALA A 473 -3.57 -17.79 -14.39
N ARG A 474 -2.87 -16.77 -14.93
CA ARG A 474 -3.14 -16.21 -16.26
C ARG A 474 -2.75 -17.15 -17.39
N VAL A 475 -3.67 -17.36 -18.32
CA VAL A 475 -3.45 -18.07 -19.57
C VAL A 475 -3.19 -17.06 -20.68
N TYR A 476 -2.14 -17.29 -21.48
CA TYR A 476 -1.79 -16.44 -22.61
C TYR A 476 -2.10 -17.14 -23.94
N LEU A 477 -2.75 -16.42 -24.85
CA LEU A 477 -3.10 -16.86 -26.19
C LEU A 477 -2.16 -16.21 -27.21
N TYR A 478 -1.55 -17.02 -28.06
CA TYR A 478 -0.77 -16.54 -29.20
C TYR A 478 -1.70 -15.96 -30.27
N VAL A 479 -1.45 -14.73 -30.70
CA VAL A 479 -2.27 -14.01 -31.72
C VAL A 479 -1.49 -13.65 -32.98
N GLY A 480 -0.21 -13.99 -33.03
CA GLY A 480 0.68 -13.69 -34.15
C GLY A 480 1.78 -12.69 -33.77
N LYS A 481 2.89 -12.73 -34.53
CA LYS A 481 4.07 -11.88 -34.28
C LYS A 481 3.73 -10.39 -34.32
N ASN A 482 4.08 -9.64 -33.29
CA ASN A 482 3.74 -8.21 -33.13
C ASN A 482 2.23 -7.87 -33.15
N MET A 483 1.33 -8.86 -33.01
CA MET A 483 -0.12 -8.64 -32.98
C MET A 483 -0.68 -8.62 -31.55
N GLY A 484 0.15 -8.92 -30.55
CA GLY A 484 -0.18 -8.95 -29.14
C GLY A 484 0.49 -7.84 -28.32
N THR A 485 0.42 -8.00 -27.01
CA THR A 485 0.97 -7.06 -26.01
C THR A 485 2.01 -7.72 -25.09
N TYR A 486 2.13 -9.05 -25.09
CA TYR A 486 3.00 -9.82 -24.21
C TYR A 486 4.05 -10.64 -24.96
N LEU A 487 5.23 -10.82 -24.35
CA LEU A 487 6.30 -11.73 -24.79
C LEU A 487 6.79 -12.61 -23.63
N PRO A 488 7.22 -13.86 -23.89
CA PRO A 488 7.81 -14.76 -22.89
C PRO A 488 9.27 -14.37 -22.58
N VAL A 489 9.48 -13.17 -22.04
CA VAL A 489 10.80 -12.64 -21.68
C VAL A 489 10.81 -12.07 -20.27
N ILE A 490 11.98 -12.06 -19.64
CA ILE A 490 12.25 -11.44 -18.34
C ILE A 490 13.20 -10.26 -18.58
N GLN A 491 12.81 -9.08 -18.13
CA GLN A 491 13.69 -7.91 -18.08
C GLN A 491 14.61 -8.04 -16.87
N LEU A 492 15.92 -8.13 -17.10
CA LEU A 492 16.91 -8.04 -16.04
C LEU A 492 17.17 -6.57 -15.71
N ILE A 493 17.17 -6.24 -14.43
CA ILE A 493 17.41 -4.87 -13.94
C ILE A 493 18.86 -4.81 -13.50
N PRO A 494 19.75 -3.99 -14.09
CA PRO A 494 21.13 -3.85 -13.62
C PRO A 494 21.20 -3.07 -12.28
N PRO A 495 22.23 -3.32 -11.44
CA PRO A 495 22.46 -2.53 -10.25
C PRO A 495 22.99 -1.13 -10.63
N GLU A 496 22.37 -0.07 -10.12
CA GLU A 496 22.74 1.33 -10.40
C GLU A 496 23.50 2.01 -9.24
N GLN A 497 24.25 3.08 -9.54
CA GLN A 497 24.88 3.98 -8.57
C GLN A 497 24.65 5.44 -8.93
N LYS A 498 24.23 6.23 -7.94
CA LYS A 498 23.91 7.66 -8.04
C LYS A 498 24.67 8.46 -7.00
N GLN A 499 25.42 9.47 -7.42
CA GLN A 499 26.14 10.37 -6.52
C GLN A 499 25.97 11.81 -6.95
N LEU A 500 25.89 12.71 -5.96
CA LEU A 500 25.81 14.14 -6.19
C LEU A 500 26.57 14.87 -5.07
N ILE A 501 27.46 15.76 -5.45
CA ILE A 501 28.17 16.68 -4.56
C ILE A 501 27.73 18.09 -4.92
N THR A 502 27.41 18.91 -3.93
CA THR A 502 27.10 20.33 -4.14
C THR A 502 27.87 21.19 -3.15
N LEU A 503 28.40 22.30 -3.62
CA LEU A 503 28.97 23.36 -2.78
C LEU A 503 28.25 24.66 -3.14
N ASN A 504 27.61 25.31 -2.16
CA ASN A 504 26.95 26.59 -2.37
C ASN A 504 27.28 27.63 -1.28
N GLY A 505 27.16 28.89 -1.67
CA GLY A 505 27.41 30.05 -0.82
C GLY A 505 26.36 31.13 -1.06
N PHE A 506 25.82 31.67 0.03
CA PHE A 506 24.98 32.84 0.07
C PHE A 506 25.73 33.97 0.80
N TYR A 507 25.78 35.15 0.19
CA TYR A 507 26.44 36.32 0.74
C TYR A 507 25.56 37.56 0.67
N LYS A 508 25.41 38.24 1.82
CA LYS A 508 24.78 39.56 1.91
C LYS A 508 25.81 40.64 1.61
N LEU A 509 25.80 41.20 0.40
CA LEU A 509 26.65 42.34 0.00
C LEU A 509 26.33 43.60 0.83
N GLY A 510 25.06 43.77 1.22
CA GLY A 510 24.57 44.88 2.05
C GLY A 510 23.15 44.61 2.53
N ASN A 511 22.42 45.66 2.95
CA ASN A 511 21.02 45.50 3.40
C ASN A 511 20.02 45.20 2.27
N ASN A 512 20.46 45.41 1.02
CA ASN A 512 19.60 45.49 -0.15
C ASN A 512 20.04 44.54 -1.29
N SER A 513 21.14 43.80 -1.11
CA SER A 513 21.74 42.97 -2.15
C SER A 513 22.23 41.65 -1.59
N ASP A 514 21.88 40.57 -2.26
CA ASP A 514 22.29 39.21 -1.90
C ASP A 514 22.78 38.45 -3.14
N VAL A 515 23.81 37.62 -2.96
CA VAL A 515 24.37 36.73 -3.99
C VAL A 515 24.26 35.29 -3.50
N PHE A 516 23.88 34.40 -4.39
CA PHE A 516 23.94 32.96 -4.20
C PHE A 516 24.72 32.33 -5.36
N ALA A 517 25.60 31.39 -5.06
CA ALA A 517 26.31 30.59 -6.06
C ALA A 517 26.36 29.14 -5.61
N GLU A 518 26.13 28.20 -6.53
CA GLU A 518 26.19 26.76 -6.30
C GLU A 518 26.90 26.08 -7.47
N ILE A 519 27.76 25.11 -7.16
CA ILE A 519 28.33 24.16 -8.13
C ILE A 519 27.90 22.75 -7.74
N GLY A 520 27.63 21.92 -8.74
CA GLY A 520 27.20 20.53 -8.57
C GLY A 520 28.03 19.58 -9.42
N LEU A 521 28.42 18.44 -8.87
CA LEU A 521 29.10 17.36 -9.58
C LEU A 521 28.30 16.07 -9.41
N SER A 522 27.75 15.52 -10.49
CA SER A 522 26.99 14.28 -10.49
C SER A 522 27.80 13.12 -11.06
N ASN A 523 27.59 11.92 -10.53
CA ASN A 523 28.06 10.67 -11.10
C ASN A 523 26.91 9.66 -11.12
N LEU A 524 26.50 9.19 -12.30
CA LEU A 524 25.46 8.17 -12.49
C LEU A 524 26.03 7.01 -13.29
N ASP A 525 26.13 5.84 -12.67
CA ASP A 525 26.45 4.57 -13.33
C ASP A 525 25.15 3.74 -13.37
N LYS A 526 24.62 3.49 -14.58
CA LYS A 526 23.37 2.74 -14.75
C LYS A 526 23.56 1.23 -14.60
N ASN A 527 24.80 0.74 -14.70
CA ASN A 527 25.10 -0.68 -14.65
C ASN A 527 26.50 -0.94 -14.06
N ARG A 528 26.53 -1.11 -12.73
CA ARG A 528 27.76 -1.37 -11.97
C ARG A 528 28.43 -2.72 -12.27
N ARG A 529 27.79 -3.57 -13.08
CA ARG A 529 28.35 -4.85 -13.56
C ARG A 529 29.10 -4.69 -14.88
N SER A 530 28.81 -3.65 -15.66
CA SER A 530 29.46 -3.40 -16.94
C SER A 530 30.52 -2.30 -16.85
N ALA A 531 31.62 -2.47 -17.59
CA ALA A 531 32.58 -1.39 -17.85
C ALA A 531 32.27 -0.60 -19.14
N ILE A 532 31.43 -1.17 -20.01
CA ILE A 532 31.04 -0.58 -21.28
C ILE A 532 30.21 0.69 -21.01
N ASN A 533 30.56 1.79 -21.68
CA ASN A 533 29.90 3.12 -21.62
C ASN A 533 30.14 3.99 -20.37
N ASN A 534 31.04 3.65 -19.44
CA ASN A 534 31.26 4.45 -18.22
C ASN A 534 31.88 5.86 -18.39
N GLU A 535 32.37 6.19 -19.58
CA GLU A 535 32.98 7.50 -19.91
C GLU A 535 31.99 8.67 -19.76
N ASP A 536 30.68 8.40 -19.73
CA ASP A 536 29.62 9.41 -19.75
C ASP A 536 28.95 9.64 -18.37
N ASN A 537 29.43 8.97 -17.32
CA ASN A 537 28.80 8.92 -16.00
C ASN A 537 28.92 10.24 -15.20
N THR A 538 30.03 10.97 -15.34
CA THR A 538 30.35 12.17 -14.52
C THR A 538 30.06 13.48 -15.27
N SER A 539 29.49 14.47 -14.57
CA SER A 539 29.12 15.76 -15.20
C SER A 539 28.94 16.90 -14.19
N LEU A 540 29.18 18.14 -14.64
CA LEU A 540 29.14 19.37 -13.82
C LEU A 540 27.87 20.20 -14.04
N SER A 541 27.47 20.96 -13.01
CA SER A 541 26.47 22.03 -13.10
C SER A 541 26.86 23.24 -12.25
N SER A 542 26.29 24.41 -12.56
CA SER A 542 26.45 25.63 -11.78
C SER A 542 25.17 26.47 -11.77
N HIS A 543 24.90 27.16 -10.67
CA HIS A 543 23.78 28.10 -10.53
C HIS A 543 24.24 29.35 -9.78
N ILE A 544 24.10 30.52 -10.39
CA ILE A 544 24.45 31.82 -9.80
C ILE A 544 23.18 32.67 -9.78
N ALA A 545 22.88 33.31 -8.66
CA ALA A 545 21.76 34.22 -8.51
C ALA A 545 22.19 35.51 -7.79
N LEU A 546 21.76 36.65 -8.31
CA LEU A 546 21.94 37.97 -7.72
C LEU A 546 20.56 38.60 -7.54
N SER A 547 20.26 39.07 -6.33
CA SER A 547 19.04 39.84 -6.04
C SER A 547 19.39 41.20 -5.46
N HIS A 548 18.74 42.25 -5.96
CA HIS A 548 18.90 43.62 -5.47
C HIS A 548 17.53 44.27 -5.26
N SER A 549 17.36 45.02 -4.17
CA SER A 549 16.14 45.75 -3.83
C SER A 549 16.47 47.21 -3.52
N MET A 550 15.86 48.14 -4.25
CA MET A 550 16.02 49.58 -4.02
C MET A 550 14.68 50.29 -3.93
N LYS A 551 14.67 51.43 -3.21
CA LYS A 551 13.53 52.34 -3.15
C LYS A 551 13.74 53.43 -4.20
N LEU A 552 12.71 53.72 -5.00
CA LEU A 552 12.82 54.68 -6.11
C LEU A 552 12.49 56.12 -5.69
N ASP A 553 11.89 56.32 -4.52
CA ASP A 553 11.50 57.63 -4.01
C ASP A 553 11.77 57.77 -2.50
N SER A 554 11.97 59.02 -2.05
CA SER A 554 12.26 59.35 -0.64
C SER A 554 11.13 58.97 0.32
N LEU A 555 9.87 58.96 -0.16
CA LEU A 555 8.69 58.54 0.61
C LEU A 555 8.48 57.02 0.61
N SER A 556 9.38 56.25 -0.04
CA SER A 556 9.30 54.80 -0.20
C SER A 556 7.95 54.32 -0.77
N LYS A 557 7.33 55.09 -1.66
CA LYS A 557 6.10 54.72 -2.37
C LYS A 557 6.32 53.66 -3.44
N TRP A 558 7.52 53.56 -3.99
CA TRP A 558 7.90 52.60 -5.02
C TRP A 558 9.17 51.83 -4.63
N THR A 559 9.09 50.51 -4.74
CA THR A 559 10.22 49.60 -4.55
C THR A 559 10.50 48.84 -5.83
N LEU A 560 11.74 48.87 -6.28
CA LEU A 560 12.24 48.12 -7.42
C LEU A 560 13.09 46.95 -6.92
N LYS A 561 12.78 45.73 -7.36
CA LYS A 561 13.57 44.54 -7.09
C LYS A 561 14.04 43.94 -8.41
N GLY A 562 15.35 43.78 -8.57
CA GLY A 562 15.96 43.09 -9.70
C GLY A 562 16.49 41.73 -9.27
N ASN A 563 16.28 40.70 -10.07
CA ASN A 563 16.83 39.36 -9.88
C ASN A 563 17.44 38.86 -11.18
N ILE A 564 18.68 38.38 -11.15
CA ILE A 564 19.33 37.71 -12.28
C ILE A 564 19.79 36.35 -11.80
N LYS A 565 19.50 35.30 -12.57
CA LYS A 565 19.95 33.93 -12.31
C LYS A 565 20.55 33.36 -13.58
N HIS A 566 21.68 32.70 -13.46
CA HIS A 566 22.29 31.94 -14.54
C HIS A 566 22.51 30.51 -14.06
N GLU A 567 22.02 29.56 -14.84
CA GLU A 567 22.19 28.13 -14.62
C GLU A 567 22.89 27.54 -15.83
N PHE A 568 23.85 26.66 -15.57
CA PHE A 568 24.53 25.86 -16.56
C PHE A 568 24.53 24.39 -16.12
N VAL A 569 24.18 23.50 -17.02
CA VAL A 569 24.08 22.05 -16.78
C VAL A 569 24.74 21.34 -17.95
N GLN A 570 25.81 20.61 -17.69
CA GLN A 570 26.50 19.84 -18.73
C GLN A 570 25.67 18.61 -19.14
N LYS A 571 25.86 18.13 -20.38
CA LYS A 571 25.03 17.12 -21.07
C LYS A 571 24.63 15.88 -20.25
N ASN A 572 25.48 15.42 -19.34
CA ASN A 572 25.29 14.17 -18.59
C ASN A 572 25.00 14.41 -17.11
N PHE A 573 24.66 15.64 -16.72
CA PHE A 573 24.35 15.93 -15.34
C PHE A 573 23.03 15.28 -14.94
N ASN A 574 23.06 14.50 -13.86
CA ASN A 574 21.89 13.82 -13.33
C ASN A 574 21.63 14.29 -11.90
N ALA A 575 20.52 14.99 -11.69
CA ALA A 575 20.02 15.30 -10.35
C ALA A 575 19.36 14.07 -9.73
N LEU A 576 19.30 14.02 -8.39
CA LEU A 576 18.68 12.92 -7.65
C LEU A 576 17.17 12.87 -7.89
N ASN A 577 16.50 14.01 -7.65
CA ASN A 577 15.11 14.26 -8.03
C ASN A 577 15.06 15.55 -8.88
N PRO A 578 13.97 15.79 -9.62
CA PRO A 578 13.80 17.01 -10.42
C PRO A 578 13.99 18.30 -9.59
N PHE A 579 14.84 19.20 -10.08
CA PHE A 579 15.09 20.51 -9.45
C PHE A 579 14.40 21.68 -10.15
N ARG A 580 13.99 21.49 -11.41
CA ARG A 580 13.19 22.47 -12.18
C ARG A 580 11.69 22.25 -11.95
N SER A 581 10.89 23.27 -12.29
CA SER A 581 9.42 23.19 -12.26
C SER A 581 8.91 21.96 -13.02
N PRO A 582 7.84 21.27 -12.54
CA PRO A 582 7.25 20.15 -13.27
C PRO A 582 6.81 20.52 -14.69
N GLU A 583 6.51 21.80 -14.93
CA GLU A 583 6.07 22.37 -16.21
C GLU A 583 7.22 22.83 -17.11
N PHE A 584 8.49 22.77 -16.66
CA PHE A 584 9.63 23.35 -17.37
C PHE A 584 9.77 22.90 -18.83
N ILE A 585 9.62 21.59 -19.09
CA ILE A 585 9.73 21.01 -20.44
C ILE A 585 8.70 21.64 -21.40
N ARG A 586 7.49 21.88 -20.89
CA ARG A 586 6.39 22.48 -21.66
C ARG A 586 6.57 23.98 -21.81
N ASP A 587 6.96 24.66 -20.73
CA ASP A 587 7.18 26.11 -20.72
C ASP A 587 8.29 26.56 -21.69
N TRP A 588 9.15 25.62 -22.12
CA TRP A 588 10.20 25.82 -23.12
C TRP A 588 9.97 25.04 -24.42
N ASN A 589 8.90 24.24 -24.56
CA ASN A 589 8.64 23.40 -25.74
C ASN A 589 9.83 22.50 -26.16
N ILE A 590 10.39 21.76 -25.20
CA ILE A 590 11.54 20.87 -25.42
C ILE A 590 11.18 19.38 -25.28
N ASP A 591 9.90 19.03 -25.30
CA ASP A 591 9.40 17.64 -25.17
C ASP A 591 9.95 16.70 -26.27
N GLN A 592 10.17 17.22 -27.47
CA GLN A 592 10.66 16.46 -28.61
C GLN A 592 12.19 16.34 -28.67
N ILE A 593 12.92 17.04 -27.80
CA ILE A 593 14.39 17.07 -27.83
C ILE A 593 14.93 16.02 -26.87
N VAL A 594 14.97 14.78 -27.34
CA VAL A 594 15.42 13.61 -26.57
C VAL A 594 16.94 13.58 -26.43
N ALA A 595 17.67 14.21 -27.35
CA ALA A 595 19.13 14.28 -27.31
C ALA A 595 19.64 15.09 -26.09
N LYS A 596 20.64 14.54 -25.40
CA LYS A 596 21.37 15.20 -24.31
C LYS A 596 22.36 16.21 -24.90
N ALA A 597 22.47 17.38 -24.27
CA ALA A 597 23.43 18.42 -24.61
C ALA A 597 23.60 19.38 -23.43
N ASP A 598 24.63 20.22 -23.48
CA ASP A 598 24.85 21.26 -22.48
C ASP A 598 23.70 22.27 -22.52
N GLU A 599 23.22 22.67 -21.36
CA GLU A 599 22.08 23.56 -21.17
C GLU A 599 22.53 24.83 -20.44
N SER A 600 22.11 25.99 -20.93
CA SER A 600 22.29 27.28 -20.27
C SER A 600 20.96 28.01 -20.15
N LEU A 601 20.62 28.44 -18.93
CA LEU A 601 19.39 29.12 -18.60
C LEU A 601 19.70 30.45 -17.89
N LEU A 602 19.38 31.56 -18.54
CA LEU A 602 19.40 32.90 -17.96
C LEU A 602 17.97 33.29 -17.59
N LEU A 603 17.75 33.68 -16.34
CA LEU A 603 16.49 34.24 -15.86
C LEU A 603 16.74 35.65 -15.32
N SER A 604 16.13 36.66 -15.93
CA SER A 604 16.27 38.06 -15.53
C SER A 604 14.89 38.60 -15.21
N ASN A 605 14.68 39.18 -14.04
CA ASN A 605 13.38 39.66 -13.59
C ASN A 605 13.51 41.02 -12.90
N ILE A 606 12.59 41.93 -13.21
CA ILE A 606 12.46 43.25 -12.60
C ILE A 606 11.03 43.39 -12.09
N ASN A 607 10.90 43.57 -10.78
CA ASN A 607 9.64 43.76 -10.09
C ASN A 607 9.55 45.18 -9.53
N LEU A 608 8.56 45.95 -9.99
CA LEU A 608 8.21 47.28 -9.48
C LEU A 608 6.94 47.18 -8.65
N THR A 609 7.01 47.58 -7.38
CA THR A 609 5.89 47.54 -6.42
C THR A 609 5.58 48.94 -5.89
N GLY A 610 4.32 49.36 -5.98
CA GLY A 610 3.83 50.64 -5.50
C GLY A 610 2.93 50.51 -4.27
N LYS A 611 2.98 51.47 -3.34
CA LYS A 611 2.12 51.54 -2.15
C LYS A 611 0.61 51.63 -2.46
N SER A 612 0.24 51.97 -3.69
CA SER A 612 -1.15 52.00 -4.18
C SER A 612 -1.73 50.62 -4.53
N GLY A 613 -1.00 49.53 -4.24
CA GLY A 613 -1.43 48.16 -4.52
C GLY A 613 -1.10 47.69 -5.94
N ILE A 614 -0.30 48.44 -6.70
CA ILE A 614 0.18 48.08 -8.05
C ILE A 614 1.50 47.30 -7.92
N SER A 615 1.62 46.19 -8.65
CA SER A 615 2.87 45.48 -8.88
C SER A 615 3.00 45.14 -10.36
N LEU A 616 4.10 45.56 -10.97
CA LEU A 616 4.49 45.20 -12.34
C LEU A 616 5.74 44.32 -12.27
N ASP A 617 5.73 43.21 -12.98
CA ASP A 617 6.80 42.25 -13.05
C ASP A 617 7.13 41.99 -14.52
N TYR A 618 8.39 42.17 -14.90
CA TYR A 618 8.88 41.89 -16.25
C TYR A 618 10.09 40.96 -16.17
N GLY A 619 10.03 39.86 -16.92
CA GLY A 619 11.09 38.89 -17.05
C GLY A 619 11.59 38.76 -18.47
N TYR A 620 12.91 38.75 -18.65
CA TYR A 620 13.57 38.31 -19.89
C TYR A 620 14.38 37.07 -19.57
N ASN A 621 14.00 35.96 -20.18
CA ASN A 621 14.51 34.64 -19.90
C ASN A 621 15.05 34.01 -21.19
N ARG A 622 16.21 33.38 -21.14
CA ARG A 622 16.84 32.72 -22.30
C ARG A 622 17.26 31.31 -21.93
N PHE A 623 16.93 30.34 -22.77
CA PHE A 623 17.32 28.95 -22.62
C PHE A 623 17.97 28.45 -23.91
N ASP A 624 19.20 27.99 -23.79
CA ASP A 624 19.98 27.44 -24.89
C ASP A 624 20.36 25.99 -24.53
N LYS A 625 20.15 25.05 -25.46
CA LYS A 625 20.57 23.65 -25.33
C LYS A 625 21.53 23.34 -26.48
N ALA A 626 22.79 23.72 -26.29
CA ALA A 626 23.84 23.74 -27.31
C ALA A 626 23.32 24.27 -28.66
N THR A 627 23.54 23.52 -29.75
CA THR A 627 23.04 23.82 -31.10
C THR A 627 21.64 23.23 -31.38
N LEU A 628 21.07 22.48 -30.44
CA LEU A 628 19.80 21.77 -30.64
C LEU A 628 18.58 22.67 -30.46
N TYR A 629 18.70 23.70 -29.62
CA TYR A 629 17.61 24.61 -29.27
C TYR A 629 18.11 25.94 -28.74
N ASN A 630 17.45 27.02 -29.16
CA ASN A 630 17.61 28.35 -28.60
C ASN A 630 16.21 28.96 -28.39
N GLY A 631 15.94 29.46 -27.19
CA GLY A 631 14.65 30.05 -26.83
C GLY A 631 14.80 31.34 -26.04
N ALA A 632 14.01 32.35 -26.39
CA ALA A 632 13.89 33.60 -25.67
C ALA A 632 12.43 33.80 -25.23
N LYS A 633 12.22 34.01 -23.94
CA LYS A 633 10.92 34.13 -23.30
C LYS A 633 10.79 35.45 -22.56
N HIS A 634 9.69 36.14 -22.80
CA HIS A 634 9.29 37.34 -22.08
C HIS A 634 8.13 36.99 -21.16
N ASP A 635 8.28 37.25 -19.86
CA ASP A 635 7.23 37.07 -18.87
C ASP A 635 6.76 38.46 -18.40
N VAL A 636 5.46 38.72 -18.40
CA VAL A 636 4.88 39.99 -17.93
C VAL A 636 3.77 39.67 -16.93
N SER A 637 3.85 40.21 -15.72
CA SER A 637 2.78 40.11 -14.72
C SER A 637 2.40 41.48 -14.19
N VAL A 638 1.10 41.79 -14.22
CA VAL A 638 0.49 42.98 -13.63
C VAL A 638 -0.45 42.54 -12.52
N LYS A 639 -0.26 43.08 -11.33
CA LYS A 639 -1.19 42.93 -10.20
C LYS A 639 -1.64 44.31 -9.75
N TYR A 640 -2.93 44.48 -9.58
CA TYR A 640 -3.52 45.67 -9.00
C TYR A 640 -4.51 45.27 -7.92
N GLN A 641 -4.27 45.70 -6.69
CA GLN A 641 -5.16 45.53 -5.55
C GLN A 641 -5.70 46.90 -5.14
N GLY A 642 -6.88 47.24 -5.63
CA GLY A 642 -7.63 48.42 -5.20
C GLY A 642 -8.64 48.10 -4.09
N ASN A 643 -9.44 49.09 -3.70
CA ASN A 643 -10.47 48.95 -2.67
C ASN A 643 -11.68 48.09 -3.07
N ARG A 644 -11.94 47.95 -4.38
CA ARG A 644 -13.07 47.16 -4.94
C ARG A 644 -12.67 46.35 -6.18
N VAL A 645 -11.52 46.64 -6.76
CA VAL A 645 -11.04 46.01 -7.99
C VAL A 645 -9.80 45.23 -7.64
N GLU A 646 -9.76 43.99 -8.08
CA GLU A 646 -8.55 43.19 -8.11
C GLU A 646 -8.35 42.72 -9.54
N LEU A 647 -7.19 43.06 -10.11
CA LEU A 647 -6.77 42.62 -11.43
C LEU A 647 -5.45 41.88 -11.29
N ARG A 648 -5.39 40.69 -11.85
CA ARG A 648 -4.16 39.91 -12.02
C ARG A 648 -4.08 39.54 -13.49
N ALA A 649 -3.04 39.97 -14.17
CA ALA A 649 -2.77 39.58 -15.54
C ALA A 649 -1.35 39.04 -15.62
N PHE A 650 -1.16 37.90 -16.24
CA PHE A 650 0.12 37.29 -16.52
C PHE A 650 0.14 36.87 -17.98
N THR A 651 1.26 37.07 -18.67
CA THR A 651 1.46 36.48 -19.98
C THR A 651 2.91 36.08 -20.13
N ASN A 652 3.13 34.96 -20.81
CA ASN A 652 4.44 34.61 -21.31
C ASN A 652 4.42 34.59 -22.84
N TYR A 653 5.55 34.95 -23.44
CA TYR A 653 5.78 34.94 -24.87
C TYR A 653 7.15 34.35 -25.15
N LEU A 654 7.18 33.09 -25.61
CA LEU A 654 8.37 32.36 -25.99
C LEU A 654 8.49 32.33 -27.51
N THR A 655 9.67 32.69 -27.99
CA THR A 655 10.13 32.39 -29.35
C THR A 655 11.27 31.40 -29.25
N SER A 656 11.25 30.36 -30.07
CA SER A 656 12.37 29.42 -30.10
C SER A 656 12.62 28.83 -31.48
N LYS A 657 13.85 28.37 -31.66
CA LYS A 657 14.32 27.67 -32.86
C LYS A 657 14.99 26.37 -32.42
N SER A 658 14.60 25.26 -33.03
CA SER A 658 15.22 23.96 -32.85
C SER A 658 15.67 23.41 -34.20
N GLY A 659 16.98 23.35 -34.42
CA GLY A 659 17.55 22.72 -35.62
C GLY A 659 17.31 21.22 -35.64
N PHE A 660 17.31 20.56 -34.48
CA PHE A 660 17.12 19.11 -34.36
C PHE A 660 15.77 18.63 -34.89
N ASN A 661 14.71 19.39 -34.60
CA ASN A 661 13.36 19.04 -35.03
C ASN A 661 12.94 19.77 -36.31
N ASP A 662 13.80 20.56 -36.97
CA ASP A 662 13.39 21.49 -38.04
C ASP A 662 12.17 22.32 -37.61
N GLN A 663 12.27 23.09 -36.53
CA GLN A 663 11.12 23.79 -35.95
C GLN A 663 11.42 25.21 -35.45
N ASN A 664 10.57 26.16 -35.85
CA ASN A 664 10.39 27.45 -35.19
C ASN A 664 9.11 27.42 -34.34
N THR A 665 9.17 27.99 -33.14
CA THR A 665 8.05 28.00 -32.20
C THR A 665 7.71 29.42 -31.77
N THR A 666 6.42 29.74 -31.76
CA THR A 666 5.88 30.90 -31.04
C THR A 666 4.85 30.39 -30.04
N PHE A 667 5.10 30.65 -28.76
CA PHE A 667 4.28 30.15 -27.68
C PHE A 667 3.87 31.27 -26.74
N ILE A 668 2.56 31.50 -26.64
CA ILE A 668 2.00 32.57 -25.81
C ILE A 668 0.95 32.01 -24.84
N ARG A 669 1.00 32.43 -23.57
CA ARG A 669 0.05 31.99 -22.53
C ARG A 669 -0.44 33.15 -21.67
N PRO A 670 -1.47 33.90 -22.10
CA PRO A 670 -2.10 34.89 -21.25
C PRO A 670 -3.07 34.25 -20.24
N ASN A 671 -2.97 34.70 -18.99
CA ASN A 671 -3.88 34.39 -17.91
C ASN A 671 -4.30 35.70 -17.25
N MET A 672 -5.58 35.99 -17.20
CA MET A 672 -6.11 37.22 -16.61
C MET A 672 -7.29 36.91 -15.70
N THR A 673 -7.25 37.44 -14.48
CA THR A 673 -8.35 37.41 -13.52
C THR A 673 -8.72 38.84 -13.17
N PHE A 674 -9.96 39.19 -13.42
CA PHE A 674 -10.57 40.43 -13.00
C PHE A 674 -11.65 40.13 -11.96
N LEU A 675 -11.64 40.83 -10.84
CA LEU A 675 -12.62 40.71 -9.78
C LEU A 675 -13.09 42.10 -9.35
N TYR A 676 -14.40 42.30 -9.32
CA TYR A 676 -15.05 43.51 -8.87
C TYR A 676 -15.97 43.21 -7.68
N GLN A 677 -15.71 43.89 -6.56
CA GLN A 677 -16.57 43.87 -5.38
C GLN A 677 -17.69 44.90 -5.57
N LEU A 678 -18.92 44.42 -5.79
CA LEU A 678 -20.11 45.24 -6.03
C LEU A 678 -20.43 46.15 -4.83
N ASP A 679 -20.38 45.59 -3.62
CA ASP A 679 -20.65 46.31 -2.38
C ASP A 679 -19.69 45.86 -1.26
N LYS A 680 -19.24 46.83 -0.45
CA LYS A 680 -18.41 46.60 0.74
C LYS A 680 -19.20 46.00 1.89
N LYS A 681 -20.52 46.23 1.97
CA LYS A 681 -21.36 45.69 3.06
C LYS A 681 -21.83 44.26 2.78
N ASN A 682 -22.28 43.99 1.55
CA ASN A 682 -22.88 42.69 1.20
C ASN A 682 -21.92 41.69 0.55
N ASN A 683 -20.62 41.98 0.40
CA ASN A 683 -19.57 41.05 -0.08
C ASN A 683 -19.78 40.35 -1.43
N TRP A 684 -20.73 40.79 -2.26
CA TRP A 684 -20.88 40.28 -3.62
C TRP A 684 -19.65 40.62 -4.46
N LYS A 685 -19.10 39.60 -5.11
CA LYS A 685 -17.97 39.69 -6.05
C LYS A 685 -18.41 39.12 -7.38
N VAL A 686 -18.16 39.88 -8.45
CA VAL A 686 -18.28 39.39 -9.83
C VAL A 686 -16.88 39.32 -10.39
N GLY A 687 -16.54 38.22 -11.05
CA GLY A 687 -15.25 38.05 -11.65
C GLY A 687 -15.30 37.42 -13.03
N ALA A 688 -14.25 37.67 -13.79
CA ALA A 688 -13.99 37.07 -15.08
C ALA A 688 -12.54 36.57 -15.11
N GLU A 689 -12.36 35.36 -15.61
CA GLU A 689 -11.08 34.71 -15.83
C GLU A 689 -10.93 34.40 -17.33
N TYR A 690 -9.80 34.78 -17.90
CA TYR A 690 -9.42 34.42 -19.25
C TYR A 690 -8.10 33.66 -19.18
N ASP A 691 -8.10 32.42 -19.66
CA ASP A 691 -6.91 31.58 -19.73
C ASP A 691 -6.77 31.06 -21.14
N ALA A 692 -5.66 31.35 -21.79
CA ALA A 692 -5.42 30.90 -23.15
C ALA A 692 -3.99 30.44 -23.33
N GLU A 693 -3.81 29.66 -24.39
CA GLU A 693 -2.54 29.15 -24.83
C GLU A 693 -2.55 29.12 -26.35
N SER A 694 -1.48 29.56 -26.99
CA SER A 694 -1.28 29.33 -28.42
C SER A 694 0.16 28.92 -28.64
N ASN A 695 0.34 27.66 -29.03
CA ASN A 695 1.62 27.04 -29.32
C ASN A 695 1.69 26.71 -30.81
N VAL A 696 2.32 27.59 -31.58
CA VAL A 696 2.43 27.48 -33.03
C VAL A 696 3.82 26.96 -33.37
N LEU A 697 3.87 25.76 -33.96
CA LEU A 697 5.08 25.09 -34.39
C LEU A 697 5.13 25.10 -35.92
N ARG A 698 6.20 25.64 -36.51
CA ARG A 698 6.38 25.69 -37.97
C ARG A 698 7.68 25.04 -38.38
N SER A 699 7.70 24.37 -39.52
CA SER A 699 8.96 23.90 -40.13
C SER A 699 9.85 25.07 -40.53
N ILE A 700 11.17 24.99 -40.34
CA ILE A 700 12.08 26.12 -40.63
C ILE A 700 12.14 26.37 -42.13
N ASN A 701 12.12 25.31 -42.94
CA ASN A 701 12.34 25.40 -44.39
C ASN A 701 11.06 25.62 -45.22
N THR A 702 9.91 25.10 -44.75
CA THR A 702 8.66 25.08 -45.54
C THR A 702 7.56 25.99 -44.99
N ASP A 703 7.79 26.63 -43.84
CA ASP A 703 6.82 27.48 -43.11
C ASP A 703 5.44 26.84 -42.90
N THR A 704 5.38 25.51 -42.96
CA THR A 704 4.16 24.72 -42.74
C THR A 704 3.93 24.49 -41.26
N LEU A 705 2.67 24.52 -40.84
CA LEU A 705 2.28 24.30 -39.46
C LEU A 705 2.38 22.81 -39.13
N LYS A 706 3.05 22.46 -38.02
CA LYS A 706 3.22 21.07 -37.61
C LYS A 706 1.99 20.55 -36.89
N SER A 707 1.74 19.24 -36.99
CA SER A 707 0.59 18.55 -36.41
C SER A 707 0.44 18.73 -34.90
N LYS A 708 1.54 18.91 -34.16
CA LYS A 708 1.53 19.16 -32.71
C LYS A 708 1.23 20.61 -32.31
N SER A 709 1.02 21.51 -33.27
CA SER A 709 0.59 22.88 -32.96
C SER A 709 -0.80 22.86 -32.34
N TYR A 710 -0.96 23.60 -31.26
CA TYR A 710 -2.13 23.53 -30.41
C TYR A 710 -2.43 24.88 -29.77
N SER A 711 -3.70 25.23 -29.65
CA SER A 711 -4.14 26.42 -28.94
C SER A 711 -5.44 26.15 -28.20
N PHE A 712 -5.63 26.78 -27.06
CA PHE A 712 -6.93 26.84 -26.41
C PHE A 712 -7.23 28.24 -25.90
N GLN A 713 -8.52 28.51 -25.72
CA GLN A 713 -9.01 29.73 -25.09
C GLN A 713 -10.15 29.35 -24.15
N THR A 714 -10.04 29.77 -22.90
CA THR A 714 -11.05 29.57 -21.86
C THR A 714 -11.48 30.92 -21.34
N ALA A 715 -12.77 31.21 -21.38
CA ALA A 715 -13.38 32.34 -20.71
C ALA A 715 -14.31 31.81 -19.61
N LYS A 716 -14.10 32.26 -18.37
CA LYS A 716 -14.88 31.89 -17.20
C LYS A 716 -15.43 33.15 -16.55
N TRP A 717 -16.73 33.16 -16.27
CA TRP A 717 -17.40 34.22 -15.52
C TRP A 717 -17.94 33.62 -14.25
N PHE A 718 -17.84 34.35 -13.15
CA PHE A 718 -18.37 33.89 -11.88
C PHE A 718 -18.94 35.03 -11.06
N ILE A 719 -19.91 34.66 -10.24
CA ILE A 719 -20.43 35.49 -9.18
C ILE A 719 -20.32 34.71 -7.88
N SER A 720 -19.81 35.34 -6.84
CA SER A 720 -19.68 34.74 -5.52
C SER A 720 -20.05 35.71 -4.43
N ASN A 721 -20.51 35.19 -3.31
CA ASN A 721 -20.75 35.96 -2.11
C ASN A 721 -20.33 35.15 -0.89
N ASP A 722 -19.53 35.77 -0.04
CA ASP A 722 -19.23 35.31 1.30
C ASP A 722 -20.05 36.17 2.28
N PHE A 723 -21.34 35.85 2.44
CA PHE A 723 -22.28 36.70 3.19
C PHE A 723 -21.80 36.87 4.63
N ASN A 724 -21.27 35.79 5.20
CA ASN A 724 -20.57 35.74 6.48
C ASN A 724 -19.73 34.45 6.56
N LYS A 725 -19.25 34.10 7.75
CA LYS A 725 -18.50 32.85 8.02
C LYS A 725 -19.35 31.59 7.79
N ASP A 726 -20.66 31.76 7.74
CA ASP A 726 -21.65 30.71 7.82
C ASP A 726 -22.29 30.41 6.46
N PHE A 727 -22.48 31.42 5.60
CA PHE A 727 -23.08 31.25 4.28
C PHE A 727 -22.19 31.83 3.18
N ALA A 728 -21.81 30.96 2.24
CA ALA A 728 -21.07 31.32 1.04
C ALA A 728 -21.64 30.59 -0.18
N ILE A 729 -21.68 31.26 -1.32
CA ILE A 729 -22.15 30.69 -2.59
C ILE A 729 -21.30 31.19 -3.75
N LYS A 730 -21.09 30.32 -4.73
CA LYS A 730 -20.39 30.61 -5.98
C LYS A 730 -21.11 29.93 -7.14
N LEU A 731 -21.38 30.71 -8.18
CA LEU A 731 -21.84 30.23 -9.47
C LEU A 731 -20.82 30.65 -10.52
N ALA A 732 -20.34 29.72 -11.33
CA ALA A 732 -19.45 30.02 -12.44
C ALA A 732 -19.90 29.32 -13.72
N TYR A 733 -19.65 29.98 -14.85
CA TYR A 733 -19.81 29.45 -16.19
C TYR A 733 -18.49 29.58 -16.92
N SER A 734 -18.01 28.51 -17.56
CA SER A 734 -16.84 28.58 -18.42
C SER A 734 -17.11 27.99 -19.81
N ASN A 735 -16.45 28.59 -20.80
CA ASN A 735 -16.49 28.16 -22.19
C ASN A 735 -15.06 28.04 -22.69
N ARG A 736 -14.69 26.85 -23.15
CA ARG A 736 -13.37 26.55 -23.70
C ARG A 736 -13.45 26.10 -25.14
N ASN A 737 -12.55 26.60 -25.97
CA ASN A 737 -12.37 26.17 -27.35
C ASN A 737 -10.94 25.65 -27.51
N ASP A 738 -10.78 24.46 -28.07
CA ASP A 738 -9.47 23.92 -28.45
C ASP A 738 -9.30 23.96 -29.98
N PHE A 739 -8.10 24.28 -30.43
CA PHE A 739 -7.71 24.39 -31.82
C PHE A 739 -6.46 23.55 -32.10
N PHE A 740 -6.48 22.81 -33.20
CA PHE A 740 -5.39 21.93 -33.63
C PHE A 740 -4.97 22.26 -35.06
N ALA A 741 -3.76 21.85 -35.42
CA ALA A 741 -3.22 21.97 -36.76
C ALA A 741 -4.09 21.29 -37.82
N LYS A 742 -4.60 22.05 -38.79
CA LYS A 742 -5.16 21.53 -40.05
C LYS A 742 -4.53 22.31 -41.19
N GLU A 743 -3.67 21.64 -41.95
CA GLU A 743 -2.87 22.25 -43.02
C GLU A 743 -2.02 23.44 -42.54
N LYS A 744 -2.37 24.67 -42.94
CA LYS A 744 -1.64 25.91 -42.59
C LYS A 744 -2.25 26.68 -41.41
N ASN A 745 -3.42 26.27 -40.91
CA ASN A 745 -4.18 27.01 -39.93
C ASN A 745 -4.49 26.18 -38.68
N LEU A 746 -4.74 26.85 -37.56
CA LEU A 746 -5.33 26.24 -36.38
C LEU A 746 -6.85 26.20 -36.54
N SER A 747 -7.41 24.99 -36.67
CA SER A 747 -8.84 24.75 -36.82
C SER A 747 -9.45 24.31 -35.50
N LYS A 748 -10.66 24.78 -35.21
CA LYS A 748 -11.37 24.47 -33.97
C LYS A 748 -11.76 22.99 -33.95
N ALA A 749 -11.23 22.22 -33.01
CA ALA A 749 -11.48 20.79 -32.91
C ALA A 749 -12.53 20.43 -31.84
N SER A 750 -12.65 21.23 -30.79
CA SER A 750 -13.60 20.96 -29.70
C SER A 750 -14.16 22.24 -29.06
N ASN A 751 -15.27 22.07 -28.36
CA ASN A 751 -15.85 23.08 -27.47
C ASN A 751 -16.31 22.42 -26.17
N ALA A 752 -15.89 22.95 -25.02
CA ALA A 752 -16.35 22.51 -23.71
C ALA A 752 -17.07 23.65 -22.99
N LYS A 753 -18.27 23.37 -22.47
CA LYS A 753 -19.04 24.29 -21.63
C LYS A 753 -19.18 23.69 -20.25
N GLU A 754 -18.95 24.50 -19.22
CA GLU A 754 -18.98 24.05 -17.83
C GLU A 754 -19.78 25.02 -16.96
N ILE A 755 -20.61 24.48 -16.08
CA ILE A 755 -21.33 25.22 -15.03
C ILE A 755 -20.90 24.64 -13.68
N GLU A 756 -20.44 25.49 -12.79
CA GLU A 756 -19.99 25.17 -11.44
C GLU A 756 -20.92 25.88 -10.43
N LEU A 757 -21.52 25.13 -9.52
CA LEU A 757 -22.29 25.63 -8.40
C LEU A 757 -21.70 25.07 -7.10
N ALA A 758 -21.16 25.93 -6.25
CA ALA A 758 -20.60 25.53 -4.97
C ALA A 758 -21.09 26.44 -3.85
N GLY A 759 -21.17 25.92 -2.63
CA GLY A 759 -21.55 26.71 -1.48
C GLY A 759 -21.42 25.99 -0.16
N LYS A 760 -21.54 26.79 0.91
CA LYS A 760 -21.61 26.33 2.29
C LYS A 760 -22.70 27.13 3.00
N TRP A 761 -23.49 26.47 3.82
CA TRP A 761 -24.55 27.05 4.64
C TRP A 761 -24.61 26.43 6.03
N LEU A 762 -23.99 27.10 6.99
CA LEU A 762 -24.06 26.86 8.42
C LEU A 762 -25.16 27.73 9.04
N TYR A 763 -26.42 27.43 8.74
CA TYR A 763 -27.56 28.20 9.27
C TYR A 763 -27.55 28.30 10.81
N SER A 764 -27.09 27.24 11.49
CA SER A 764 -26.85 27.21 12.94
C SER A 764 -25.95 26.03 13.31
N THR A 765 -25.62 25.86 14.60
CA THR A 765 -24.99 24.62 15.11
C THR A 765 -25.81 23.35 14.84
N ASN A 766 -27.07 23.48 14.42
CA ASN A 766 -27.98 22.39 14.11
C ASN A 766 -28.19 22.18 12.59
N SER A 767 -27.56 22.96 11.72
CA SER A 767 -27.71 22.79 10.25
C SER A 767 -26.46 23.27 9.55
N ASP A 768 -25.68 22.34 9.00
CA ASP A 768 -24.46 22.57 8.22
C ASP A 768 -24.57 21.84 6.89
N LEU A 769 -24.62 22.59 5.79
CA LEU A 769 -24.75 22.10 4.43
C LEU A 769 -23.55 22.58 3.61
N SER A 770 -22.89 21.69 2.88
CA SER A 770 -21.93 22.05 1.84
C SER A 770 -22.25 21.32 0.56
N TRP A 771 -22.03 21.97 -0.58
CA TRP A 771 -22.27 21.37 -1.88
C TRP A 771 -21.29 21.90 -2.93
N SER A 772 -21.01 21.05 -3.92
CA SER A 772 -20.28 21.36 -5.14
C SER A 772 -20.87 20.52 -6.25
N LEU A 773 -21.31 21.17 -7.33
CA LEU A 773 -21.87 20.53 -8.50
C LEU A 773 -21.23 21.12 -9.74
N ILE A 774 -20.71 20.26 -10.61
CA ILE A 774 -20.08 20.64 -11.87
C ILE A 774 -20.74 19.85 -13.00
N GLY A 775 -21.39 20.58 -13.91
CA GLY A 775 -21.92 20.03 -15.15
C GLY A 775 -21.06 20.48 -16.33
N ARG A 776 -20.57 19.52 -17.12
CA ARG A 776 -19.67 19.78 -18.26
C ARG A 776 -20.16 19.10 -19.52
N ASP A 777 -20.19 19.82 -20.64
CA ASP A 777 -20.56 19.34 -21.98
C ASP A 777 -19.39 19.56 -22.94
N LEU A 778 -18.68 18.47 -23.28
CA LEU A 778 -17.62 18.45 -24.29
C LEU A 778 -18.22 18.04 -25.64
N LYS A 779 -18.04 18.88 -26.65
CA LYS A 779 -18.40 18.60 -28.04
C LYS A 779 -17.14 18.52 -28.90
N ILE A 780 -16.99 17.39 -29.60
CA ILE A 780 -16.01 17.23 -30.67
C ILE A 780 -16.62 17.79 -31.95
N ILE A 781 -15.97 18.81 -32.52
CA ILE A 781 -16.44 19.54 -33.72
C ILE A 781 -15.84 18.92 -34.98
N ASP A 782 -14.56 18.55 -34.93
CA ASP A 782 -13.85 17.89 -36.03
C ASP A 782 -13.26 16.56 -35.52
N ALA A 783 -13.86 15.46 -35.97
CA ALA A 783 -13.44 14.11 -35.58
C ALA A 783 -12.16 13.64 -36.29
N GLU A 784 -11.77 14.25 -37.42
CA GLU A 784 -10.51 13.94 -38.09
C GLU A 784 -9.32 14.41 -37.25
N LEU A 785 -9.46 15.56 -36.59
CA LEU A 785 -8.44 16.09 -35.69
C LEU A 785 -8.37 15.31 -34.37
N LEU A 786 -9.47 14.70 -33.93
CA LEU A 786 -9.61 14.03 -32.64
C LEU A 786 -10.27 12.63 -32.75
N PRO A 787 -9.63 11.67 -33.45
CA PRO A 787 -10.26 10.40 -33.83
C PRO A 787 -10.53 9.46 -32.64
N THR A 788 -9.83 9.65 -31.53
CA THR A 788 -9.98 8.83 -30.31
C THR A 788 -10.94 9.43 -29.29
N ASP A 789 -11.34 10.69 -29.46
CA ASP A 789 -12.20 11.41 -28.52
C ASP A 789 -13.67 11.37 -28.96
N ARG A 790 -14.58 11.45 -27.99
CA ARG A 790 -16.03 11.47 -28.25
C ARG A 790 -16.67 12.58 -27.44
N SER A 791 -17.72 13.18 -28.00
CA SER A 791 -18.54 14.16 -27.29
C SER A 791 -19.13 13.53 -26.03
N LYS A 792 -19.07 14.24 -24.91
CA LYS A 792 -19.43 13.70 -23.60
C LYS A 792 -20.03 14.76 -22.69
N LYS A 793 -21.09 14.38 -21.98
CA LYS A 793 -21.63 15.13 -20.85
C LYS A 793 -21.20 14.47 -19.56
N THR A 794 -20.67 15.26 -18.64
CA THR A 794 -20.16 14.78 -17.34
C THR A 794 -20.82 15.59 -16.23
N ILE A 795 -21.28 14.89 -15.19
CA ILE A 795 -21.74 15.50 -13.94
C ILE A 795 -20.84 15.00 -12.83
N LEU A 796 -20.30 15.93 -12.07
CA LEU A 796 -19.54 15.67 -10.86
C LEU A 796 -20.23 16.42 -9.73
N GLY A 797 -20.40 15.80 -8.59
CA GLY A 797 -21.17 16.37 -7.49
C GLY A 797 -20.74 15.84 -6.15
N ARG A 798 -20.79 16.71 -5.15
CA ARG A 798 -20.63 16.42 -3.74
C ARG A 798 -21.62 17.25 -2.94
N LEU A 799 -22.35 16.62 -2.03
CA LEU A 799 -23.28 17.26 -1.11
C LEU A 799 -23.09 16.61 0.25
N ASP A 800 -22.76 17.41 1.26
CA ASP A 800 -22.67 16.98 2.65
C ASP A 800 -23.65 17.81 3.49
N TYR A 801 -24.57 17.17 4.19
CA TYR A 801 -25.59 17.83 5.00
C TYR A 801 -25.71 17.20 6.38
N THR A 802 -25.49 18.00 7.42
CA THR A 802 -25.77 17.65 8.81
C THR A 802 -26.90 18.51 9.34
N PHE A 803 -27.95 17.86 9.81
CA PHE A 803 -29.17 18.50 10.29
C PHE A 803 -29.56 17.97 11.67
N ALA A 804 -30.00 18.86 12.55
CA ALA A 804 -30.59 18.54 13.83
C ALA A 804 -31.83 19.41 14.06
N ALA A 805 -32.92 18.82 14.55
CA ALA A 805 -34.15 19.54 14.85
C ALA A 805 -34.72 19.17 16.22
N ILE A 806 -35.61 20.04 16.71
CA ILE A 806 -36.40 19.85 17.93
C ILE A 806 -35.52 19.40 19.10
N ASN A 807 -34.64 20.29 19.58
CA ASN A 807 -33.67 20.01 20.67
C ASN A 807 -32.80 18.75 20.44
N GLN A 808 -32.32 18.57 19.20
CA GLN A 808 -31.48 17.42 18.81
C GLN A 808 -32.17 16.04 18.92
N SER A 809 -33.50 16.01 18.91
CA SER A 809 -34.27 14.76 18.88
C SER A 809 -34.26 14.11 17.50
N ILE A 810 -34.28 14.91 16.44
CA ILE A 810 -34.09 14.45 15.07
C ILE A 810 -32.68 14.86 14.68
N LYS A 811 -31.85 13.90 14.27
CA LYS A 811 -30.52 14.14 13.72
C LYS A 811 -30.41 13.41 12.40
N SER A 812 -29.93 14.08 11.36
CA SER A 812 -29.63 13.47 10.09
C SER A 812 -28.26 13.90 9.57
N THR A 813 -27.53 12.97 8.99
CA THR A 813 -26.31 13.23 8.24
C THR A 813 -26.47 12.58 6.88
N THR A 814 -26.32 13.35 5.81
CA THR A 814 -26.44 12.91 4.42
C THR A 814 -25.17 13.29 3.69
N SER A 815 -24.53 12.34 3.02
CA SER A 815 -23.47 12.62 2.05
C SER A 815 -23.83 11.98 0.72
N TYR A 816 -23.78 12.74 -0.35
CA TYR A 816 -24.03 12.28 -1.72
C TYR A 816 -22.87 12.71 -2.62
N ASN A 817 -22.26 11.75 -3.30
CA ASN A 817 -21.18 11.95 -4.23
C ASN A 817 -21.53 11.33 -5.59
N THR A 818 -21.31 12.06 -6.66
CA THR A 818 -21.36 11.52 -8.00
C THR A 818 -20.11 11.93 -8.77
N ASN A 819 -19.52 10.97 -9.48
CA ASN A 819 -18.39 11.23 -10.34
C ASN A 819 -18.35 10.26 -11.51
N SER A 820 -17.42 10.45 -12.44
CA SER A 820 -17.12 9.49 -13.49
C SER A 820 -15.66 9.07 -13.37
N GLY A 821 -15.38 7.81 -13.65
CA GLY A 821 -14.06 7.21 -13.47
C GLY A 821 -13.94 5.92 -14.25
N GLN A 822 -13.23 4.97 -13.67
CA GLN A 822 -13.08 3.64 -14.22
C GLN A 822 -12.92 2.62 -13.09
N GLU A 823 -13.08 1.35 -13.39
CA GLU A 823 -12.84 0.25 -12.45
C GLU A 823 -11.85 -0.74 -13.08
N PRO A 824 -10.76 -1.11 -12.37
CA PRO A 824 -9.86 -2.15 -12.86
C PRO A 824 -10.58 -3.49 -12.85
N LYS A 825 -10.34 -4.31 -13.89
CA LYS A 825 -10.70 -5.72 -13.80
C LYS A 825 -9.76 -6.43 -12.83
N ILE A 826 -10.34 -7.07 -11.83
CA ILE A 826 -9.60 -7.78 -10.79
C ILE A 826 -9.58 -9.28 -11.10
N GLU A 827 -8.40 -9.88 -11.00
CA GLU A 827 -8.18 -11.32 -11.04
C GLU A 827 -7.68 -11.79 -9.67
N TYR A 828 -7.98 -13.03 -9.32
CA TYR A 828 -7.50 -13.65 -8.08
C TYR A 828 -6.66 -14.87 -8.40
N ILE A 829 -5.58 -15.05 -7.65
CA ILE A 829 -4.84 -16.31 -7.57
C ILE A 829 -4.82 -16.78 -6.13
N PHE A 830 -4.78 -18.08 -5.94
CA PHE A 830 -4.72 -18.74 -4.64
C PHE A 830 -3.37 -19.41 -4.50
N GLN A 831 -2.60 -18.99 -3.50
CA GLN A 831 -1.29 -19.54 -3.21
C GLN A 831 -1.39 -20.47 -2.00
N LYS A 832 -0.82 -21.67 -2.13
CA LYS A 832 -0.76 -22.65 -1.04
C LYS A 832 0.18 -22.14 0.05
N VAL A 833 -0.26 -22.25 1.29
CA VAL A 833 0.48 -21.93 2.52
C VAL A 833 0.40 -23.10 3.50
N GLU A 834 1.17 -23.04 4.58
CA GLU A 834 1.08 -24.04 5.64
C GLU A 834 -0.34 -24.10 6.24
N ILE A 835 -0.74 -25.30 6.68
CA ILE A 835 -2.06 -25.54 7.25
C ILE A 835 -2.28 -24.62 8.47
N GLY A 836 -3.41 -23.89 8.49
CA GLY A 836 -3.75 -22.94 9.54
C GLY A 836 -3.14 -21.54 9.38
N GLN A 837 -2.39 -21.29 8.30
CA GLN A 837 -1.96 -19.93 7.88
C GLN A 837 -2.83 -19.36 6.75
N GLY A 838 -3.69 -20.19 6.13
CA GLY A 838 -4.56 -19.79 5.03
C GLY A 838 -5.99 -19.51 5.47
N ASP A 839 -6.72 -18.76 4.64
CA ASP A 839 -8.15 -18.49 4.81
C ASP A 839 -9.02 -19.26 3.81
N TYR A 840 -8.40 -19.97 2.87
CA TYR A 840 -9.06 -20.72 1.81
C TYR A 840 -8.63 -22.19 1.79
N PHE A 841 -9.53 -23.05 1.29
CA PHE A 841 -9.23 -24.44 0.95
C PHE A 841 -9.87 -24.82 -0.39
N LEU A 842 -9.31 -25.82 -1.06
CA LEU A 842 -9.75 -26.29 -2.37
C LEU A 842 -10.72 -27.47 -2.22
N ILE A 843 -11.89 -27.41 -2.88
CA ILE A 843 -12.89 -28.50 -2.86
C ILE A 843 -12.72 -29.50 -4.02
N SER A 844 -12.00 -29.14 -5.10
CA SER A 844 -11.86 -29.99 -6.30
C SER A 844 -10.87 -31.16 -6.13
N GLU A 845 -11.11 -32.26 -6.85
CA GLU A 845 -10.21 -33.42 -6.96
C GLU A 845 -9.03 -33.23 -7.95
N SER A 846 -8.80 -32.01 -8.48
CA SER A 846 -7.70 -31.78 -9.45
C SER A 846 -6.33 -32.11 -8.85
N GLU A 847 -5.54 -32.93 -9.54
CA GLU A 847 -4.15 -33.25 -9.15
C GLU A 847 -3.23 -32.02 -9.20
N ASN A 848 -3.54 -31.02 -10.05
CA ASN A 848 -2.81 -29.75 -10.12
C ASN A 848 -3.72 -28.56 -9.72
N PRO A 849 -3.44 -27.89 -8.59
CA PRO A 849 -4.22 -26.74 -8.11
C PRO A 849 -4.27 -25.53 -9.06
N ASN A 850 -3.34 -25.41 -10.01
CA ASN A 850 -3.34 -24.34 -11.01
C ASN A 850 -4.25 -24.59 -12.21
N LEU A 851 -4.63 -25.86 -12.42
CA LEU A 851 -5.66 -26.24 -13.40
C LEU A 851 -7.08 -26.19 -12.79
N SER A 852 -7.19 -26.07 -11.47
CA SER A 852 -8.45 -25.84 -10.77
C SER A 852 -9.03 -24.48 -11.14
N ASN A 853 -10.36 -24.40 -11.09
CA ASN A 853 -11.02 -23.13 -11.31
C ASN A 853 -10.87 -22.26 -10.05
N ILE A 854 -10.71 -20.94 -10.22
CA ILE A 854 -10.64 -19.95 -9.11
C ILE A 854 -11.83 -20.14 -8.14
N GLN A 855 -12.97 -20.58 -8.65
CA GLN A 855 -14.21 -20.79 -7.90
C GLN A 855 -14.28 -22.14 -7.18
N ASP A 856 -13.23 -22.97 -7.19
CA ASP A 856 -13.14 -24.20 -6.37
C ASP A 856 -12.55 -23.91 -4.98
N PHE A 857 -11.93 -22.74 -4.82
CA PHE A 857 -11.40 -22.25 -3.54
C PHE A 857 -12.54 -21.66 -2.69
N ARG A 858 -12.64 -22.09 -1.43
CA ARG A 858 -13.67 -21.62 -0.48
C ARG A 858 -13.05 -20.91 0.70
N TYR A 859 -13.63 -19.78 1.05
CA TYR A 859 -13.26 -19.01 2.22
C TYR A 859 -13.76 -19.69 3.49
N ASP A 860 -12.83 -20.10 4.35
CA ASP A 860 -13.08 -20.60 5.69
C ASP A 860 -11.88 -20.30 6.60
N PRO A 861 -11.76 -19.08 7.13
CA PRO A 861 -10.67 -18.73 8.05
C PRO A 861 -10.80 -19.49 9.40
N THR A 862 -11.98 -20.08 9.68
CA THR A 862 -12.23 -20.83 10.92
C THR A 862 -11.87 -22.31 10.81
N ASN A 863 -11.59 -22.78 9.61
CA ASN A 863 -11.18 -24.15 9.39
C ASN A 863 -9.66 -24.25 9.55
N PRO A 864 -9.18 -24.98 10.58
CA PRO A 864 -7.75 -25.21 10.77
C PRO A 864 -7.09 -25.96 9.62
N LEU A 865 -7.87 -26.55 8.68
CA LEU A 865 -7.35 -27.19 7.46
C LEU A 865 -7.14 -26.22 6.29
N SER A 866 -7.52 -24.94 6.43
CA SER A 866 -7.32 -23.93 5.39
C SER A 866 -5.83 -23.70 5.14
N ASN A 867 -5.44 -23.81 3.87
CA ASN A 867 -4.05 -23.87 3.43
C ASN A 867 -3.82 -23.08 2.12
N TYR A 868 -4.71 -22.15 1.79
CA TYR A 868 -4.53 -21.21 0.69
C TYR A 868 -4.80 -19.76 1.14
N ILE A 869 -4.03 -18.83 0.58
CA ILE A 869 -4.28 -17.39 0.66
C ILE A 869 -4.68 -16.86 -0.70
N ARG A 870 -5.55 -15.85 -0.74
CA ARG A 870 -5.98 -15.21 -1.98
C ARG A 870 -5.15 -13.96 -2.24
N LEU A 871 -4.42 -13.96 -3.37
CA LEU A 871 -3.71 -12.80 -3.88
C LEU A 871 -4.49 -12.16 -5.03
N THR A 872 -4.40 -10.84 -5.13
CA THR A 872 -5.07 -10.09 -6.17
C THR A 872 -4.08 -9.80 -7.30
N LEU A 873 -4.37 -10.25 -8.51
CA LEU A 873 -3.69 -9.83 -9.72
C LEU A 873 -4.52 -8.74 -10.41
N THR A 874 -3.94 -7.57 -10.57
CA THR A 874 -4.57 -6.47 -11.32
C THR A 874 -4.02 -6.47 -12.74
N ASN A 875 -4.88 -6.46 -13.75
CA ASN A 875 -4.48 -6.23 -15.14
C ASN A 875 -4.58 -4.71 -15.47
N ASN A 876 -4.20 -4.31 -16.68
CA ASN A 876 -4.31 -2.91 -17.13
C ASN A 876 -5.62 -2.64 -17.90
N GLU A 877 -6.61 -3.52 -17.75
CA GLU A 877 -7.92 -3.33 -18.35
C GLU A 877 -8.84 -2.60 -17.36
N PHE A 878 -9.35 -1.45 -17.80
CA PHE A 878 -10.25 -0.62 -17.03
C PHE A 878 -11.59 -0.49 -17.73
N ILE A 879 -12.67 -0.70 -16.99
CA ILE A 879 -14.02 -0.45 -17.47
C ILE A 879 -14.41 0.96 -17.07
N ARG A 880 -14.88 1.76 -18.02
CA ARG A 880 -15.35 3.14 -17.78
C ARG A 880 -16.63 3.13 -16.95
N THR A 881 -16.71 3.94 -15.91
CA THR A 881 -17.87 3.95 -15.02
C THR A 881 -18.36 5.34 -14.64
N ASN A 882 -19.68 5.50 -14.50
CA ASN A 882 -20.33 6.54 -13.74
C ASN A 882 -20.55 6.03 -12.32
N ASN A 883 -20.02 6.75 -11.35
CA ASN A 883 -20.02 6.37 -9.95
C ASN A 883 -20.98 7.27 -9.17
N LEU A 884 -21.69 6.65 -8.25
CA LEU A 884 -22.62 7.31 -7.37
C LEU A 884 -22.51 6.69 -5.98
N GLU A 885 -22.42 7.53 -4.96
CA GLU A 885 -22.38 7.14 -3.56
C GLU A 885 -23.36 8.00 -2.77
N ILE A 886 -24.22 7.36 -1.98
CA ILE A 886 -25.08 8.02 -1.00
C ILE A 886 -24.91 7.34 0.34
N ASN A 887 -24.82 8.14 1.40
CA ASN A 887 -24.80 7.67 2.77
C ASN A 887 -25.69 8.58 3.62
N GLN A 888 -26.73 8.00 4.20
CA GLN A 888 -27.74 8.68 4.99
C GLN A 888 -27.84 8.01 6.35
N ASN A 889 -27.64 8.79 7.41
CA ASN A 889 -27.93 8.39 8.78
C ASN A 889 -29.07 9.27 9.33
N LEU A 890 -30.07 8.67 9.95
CA LEU A 890 -31.22 9.34 10.55
C LEU A 890 -31.49 8.75 11.94
N THR A 891 -31.50 9.60 12.95
CA THR A 891 -31.85 9.27 14.33
C THR A 891 -33.06 10.09 14.75
N ILE A 892 -34.07 9.43 15.32
CA ILE A 892 -35.26 10.08 15.89
C ILE A 892 -35.42 9.63 17.35
N ASP A 893 -35.43 10.58 18.27
CA ASP A 893 -35.54 10.39 19.71
C ASP A 893 -36.61 11.33 20.32
N PRO A 894 -37.89 10.92 20.29
CA PRO A 894 -39.03 11.67 20.82
C PRO A 894 -38.90 12.08 22.30
N SER A 895 -38.03 11.43 23.08
CA SER A 895 -37.81 11.80 24.50
C SER A 895 -37.27 13.22 24.69
N LYS A 896 -36.69 13.79 23.64
CA LYS A 896 -36.13 15.15 23.60
C LYS A 896 -37.04 16.18 22.93
N PHE A 897 -38.23 15.80 22.45
CA PHE A 897 -39.13 16.73 21.74
C PHE A 897 -39.53 17.94 22.59
N ILE A 898 -39.71 17.74 23.90
CA ILE A 898 -40.13 18.80 24.82
C ILE A 898 -39.01 19.06 25.84
N LYS A 899 -38.53 20.31 25.89
CA LYS A 899 -37.68 20.82 26.99
C LYS A 899 -38.52 20.96 28.25
N ILE A 900 -38.20 20.18 29.27
CA ILE A 900 -38.96 20.14 30.52
C ILE A 900 -38.60 21.37 31.36
N LYS A 901 -39.60 22.19 31.71
CA LYS A 901 -39.50 23.14 32.82
C LYS A 901 -39.79 22.40 34.12
N GLU A 902 -38.97 22.63 35.14
CA GLU A 902 -39.10 22.03 36.46
C GLU A 902 -40.52 22.21 37.02
N GLY A 903 -41.13 21.14 37.56
CA GLY A 903 -42.46 21.17 38.19
C GLY A 903 -43.71 20.88 37.33
N LYS A 904 -43.63 20.79 35.98
CA LYS A 904 -44.81 20.45 35.14
C LYS A 904 -44.95 18.94 34.87
N LYS A 905 -46.13 18.36 35.14
CA LYS A 905 -46.45 16.94 34.85
C LYS A 905 -46.50 16.67 33.34
N ARG A 906 -45.94 15.53 32.91
CA ARG A 906 -45.98 15.07 31.50
C ARG A 906 -47.39 14.64 31.11
N SER A 907 -47.79 14.91 29.86
CA SER A 907 -48.98 14.24 29.29
C SER A 907 -48.74 12.73 29.21
N LYS A 908 -49.79 11.93 29.44
CA LYS A 908 -49.73 10.47 29.31
C LYS A 908 -49.30 10.06 27.89
N THR A 909 -49.77 10.78 26.88
CA THR A 909 -49.44 10.57 25.46
C THR A 909 -47.94 10.79 25.19
N TYR A 910 -47.38 11.90 25.64
CA TYR A 910 -45.94 12.16 25.51
C TYR A 910 -45.08 11.09 26.20
N THR A 911 -45.49 10.68 27.39
CA THR A 911 -44.78 9.66 28.18
C THR A 911 -44.73 8.31 27.47
N PHE A 912 -45.76 7.95 26.71
CA PHE A 912 -45.77 6.77 25.86
C PHE A 912 -44.85 6.92 24.65
N PHE A 913 -44.99 7.99 23.85
CA PHE A 913 -44.19 8.20 22.65
C PHE A 913 -42.70 8.45 22.94
N SER A 914 -42.36 9.04 24.09
CA SER A 914 -40.97 9.25 24.55
C SER A 914 -40.19 7.94 24.77
N ARG A 915 -40.86 6.79 24.76
CA ARG A 915 -40.23 5.47 24.88
C ARG A 915 -39.74 4.95 23.54
N PHE A 916 -40.27 5.45 22.43
CA PHE A 916 -39.81 5.06 21.11
C PHE A 916 -38.51 5.76 20.76
N SER A 917 -37.68 5.14 19.94
CA SER A 917 -36.62 5.82 19.18
C SER A 917 -36.35 5.05 17.90
N SER A 918 -35.80 5.70 16.88
CA SER A 918 -35.47 5.07 15.60
C SER A 918 -34.05 5.41 15.18
N LEU A 919 -33.37 4.43 14.60
CA LEU A 919 -32.10 4.57 13.91
C LEU A 919 -32.25 3.99 12.50
N SER A 920 -32.00 4.80 11.48
CA SER A 920 -32.02 4.40 10.08
C SER A 920 -30.69 4.76 9.44
N ASN A 921 -30.05 3.80 8.78
CA ASN A 921 -28.81 3.97 8.05
C ASN A 921 -28.99 3.38 6.66
N PHE A 922 -28.62 4.14 5.64
CA PHE A 922 -28.74 3.76 4.25
C PHE A 922 -27.47 4.19 3.51
N ARG A 923 -26.75 3.21 2.96
CA ARG A 923 -25.53 3.44 2.19
C ARG A 923 -25.61 2.71 0.87
N ILE A 924 -25.41 3.41 -0.23
CA ILE A 924 -25.30 2.82 -1.57
C ILE A 924 -24.06 3.34 -2.26
N THR A 925 -23.29 2.44 -2.87
CA THR A 925 -22.22 2.73 -3.81
C THR A 925 -22.54 2.00 -5.11
N LYS A 926 -22.73 2.75 -6.18
CA LYS A 926 -23.10 2.26 -7.52
C LYS A 926 -22.01 2.67 -8.51
N LYS A 927 -21.48 1.72 -9.27
CA LYS A 927 -20.61 1.96 -10.43
C LYS A 927 -21.28 1.36 -11.64
N GLN A 928 -21.75 2.23 -12.53
CA GLN A 928 -22.44 1.86 -13.75
C GLN A 928 -21.51 2.04 -14.94
N MET A 929 -21.47 1.09 -15.87
CA MET A 929 -20.69 1.21 -17.10
C MET A 929 -21.11 2.47 -17.86
N GLU A 930 -20.12 3.23 -18.31
CA GLU A 930 -20.36 4.48 -19.01
C GLU A 930 -21.08 4.21 -20.34
N ASN A 931 -22.24 4.85 -20.54
CA ASN A 931 -22.97 4.84 -21.81
C ASN A 931 -23.33 6.28 -22.21
N SER A 932 -23.14 6.63 -23.47
CA SER A 932 -23.42 7.96 -24.01
C SER A 932 -24.91 8.35 -23.96
N ALA A 933 -25.81 7.38 -23.76
CA ALA A 933 -27.26 7.57 -23.67
C ALA A 933 -27.80 7.59 -22.23
N THR A 934 -26.95 7.61 -21.21
CA THR A 934 -27.40 7.56 -19.81
C THR A 934 -28.24 8.82 -19.46
N PRO A 935 -29.52 8.68 -19.07
CA PRO A 935 -30.39 9.81 -18.76
C PRO A 935 -29.98 10.48 -17.45
N LEU A 936 -30.21 11.79 -17.29
CA LEU A 936 -29.89 12.55 -16.08
C LEU A 936 -30.54 11.97 -14.80
N ILE A 937 -31.65 11.25 -14.94
CA ILE A 937 -32.33 10.60 -13.81
C ILE A 937 -31.55 9.41 -13.25
N SER A 938 -30.60 8.85 -14.00
CA SER A 938 -29.74 7.75 -13.53
C SER A 938 -28.88 8.16 -12.33
N TYR A 939 -28.57 9.46 -12.20
CA TYR A 939 -27.87 10.04 -11.04
C TYR A 939 -28.75 10.06 -9.78
N LEU A 940 -30.03 9.71 -9.89
CA LEU A 940 -30.99 9.57 -8.79
C LEU A 940 -31.60 8.16 -8.73
N ASP A 941 -31.15 7.25 -9.59
CA ASP A 941 -31.58 5.86 -9.61
C ASP A 941 -30.58 4.99 -8.84
N PHE A 942 -31.03 4.47 -7.70
CA PHE A 942 -30.25 3.64 -6.80
C PHE A 942 -30.61 2.15 -6.91
N THR A 943 -31.25 1.70 -8.00
CA THR A 943 -31.67 0.30 -8.16
C THR A 943 -30.56 -0.61 -8.68
N ILE A 944 -30.66 -1.91 -8.34
CA ILE A 944 -29.75 -2.99 -8.77
C ILE A 944 -30.12 -3.61 -10.13
N SER A 945 -31.31 -3.32 -10.66
CA SER A 945 -31.85 -3.94 -11.89
C SER A 945 -31.10 -3.53 -13.16
N ASP A 946 -30.22 -2.54 -13.08
CA ASP A 946 -29.42 -2.07 -14.20
C ASP A 946 -28.35 -3.11 -14.59
N THR A 947 -28.45 -3.62 -15.82
CA THR A 947 -27.52 -4.62 -16.38
C THR A 947 -26.16 -4.04 -16.71
N SER A 948 -26.05 -2.71 -16.81
CA SER A 948 -24.79 -2.01 -17.03
C SER A 948 -23.97 -1.81 -15.75
N LEU A 949 -24.42 -2.32 -14.59
CA LEU A 949 -23.68 -2.23 -13.33
C LEU A 949 -22.37 -3.04 -13.34
N VAL A 950 -21.26 -2.36 -13.09
CA VAL A 950 -19.93 -2.94 -12.91
C VAL A 950 -19.67 -3.32 -11.45
N ALA A 951 -20.14 -2.49 -10.53
CA ALA A 951 -20.13 -2.79 -9.10
C ALA A 951 -21.33 -2.12 -8.43
N TYR A 952 -21.91 -2.77 -7.43
CA TYR A 952 -23.00 -2.20 -6.63
C TYR A 952 -22.89 -2.72 -5.20
N ASN A 953 -22.99 -1.84 -4.22
CA ASN A 953 -23.03 -2.20 -2.81
C ASN A 953 -24.11 -1.36 -2.14
N SER A 954 -25.11 -2.00 -1.56
CA SER A 954 -26.21 -1.35 -0.85
C SER A 954 -26.34 -1.96 0.53
N LEU A 955 -26.33 -1.13 1.56
CA LEU A 955 -26.59 -1.50 2.94
C LEU A 955 -27.68 -0.59 3.50
N SER A 956 -28.82 -1.16 3.84
CA SER A 956 -29.89 -0.46 4.55
C SER A 956 -30.16 -1.16 5.87
N THR A 957 -30.15 -0.42 6.97
CA THR A 957 -30.53 -0.90 8.29
C THR A 957 -31.49 0.08 8.95
N ASN A 958 -32.68 -0.37 9.34
CA ASN A 958 -33.63 0.45 10.08
C ASN A 958 -34.04 -0.30 11.34
N THR A 959 -33.92 0.34 12.50
CA THR A 959 -34.28 -0.24 13.79
C THR A 959 -35.14 0.74 14.57
N ILE A 960 -36.29 0.27 15.00
CA ILE A 960 -37.18 0.97 15.93
C ILE A 960 -37.02 0.30 17.30
N PHE A 961 -36.81 1.14 18.32
CA PHE A 961 -36.68 0.72 19.70
C PHE A 961 -37.90 1.19 20.49
N PHE A 962 -38.33 0.40 21.45
CA PHE A 962 -39.24 0.78 22.52
C PHE A 962 -38.56 0.55 23.86
N ASN A 963 -38.53 1.60 24.70
CA ASN A 963 -37.77 1.64 25.95
C ASN A 963 -36.27 1.42 25.77
N ARG A 964 -35.67 2.09 24.77
CA ARG A 964 -34.23 1.97 24.46
C ARG A 964 -33.35 2.14 25.69
N GLY A 965 -32.67 1.07 26.09
CA GLY A 965 -31.75 1.08 27.24
C GLY A 965 -32.43 1.18 28.62
N ASN A 966 -33.75 1.05 28.70
CA ASN A 966 -34.47 1.00 29.97
C ASN A 966 -34.07 -0.24 30.76
N VAL A 967 -33.87 -0.10 32.07
CA VAL A 967 -33.40 -1.18 32.95
C VAL A 967 -34.31 -2.41 32.94
N LYS A 968 -35.65 -2.25 32.92
CA LYS A 968 -36.62 -3.34 33.05
C LYS A 968 -36.84 -4.13 31.76
N TYR A 969 -37.06 -3.47 30.63
CA TYR A 969 -37.22 -4.15 29.35
C TYR A 969 -36.95 -3.22 28.18
N ASP A 970 -36.54 -3.79 27.05
CA ASP A 970 -36.24 -3.11 25.80
C ASP A 970 -36.74 -3.98 24.64
N ILE A 971 -37.34 -3.37 23.63
CA ILE A 971 -37.84 -4.08 22.44
C ILE A 971 -37.26 -3.40 21.20
N GLN A 972 -36.77 -4.19 20.25
CA GLN A 972 -36.18 -3.74 19.00
C GLN A 972 -36.84 -4.49 17.87
N ILE A 973 -37.35 -3.77 16.89
CA ILE A 973 -37.79 -4.33 15.62
C ILE A 973 -36.97 -3.66 14.52
N GLY A 974 -36.40 -4.44 13.62
CA GLY A 974 -35.60 -3.86 12.57
C GLY A 974 -35.48 -4.73 11.34
N ASN A 975 -35.09 -4.09 10.25
CA ASN A 975 -34.76 -4.76 9.01
C ASN A 975 -33.33 -4.40 8.58
N ARG A 976 -32.67 -5.35 7.90
CA ARG A 976 -31.37 -5.17 7.29
C ARG A 976 -31.43 -5.72 5.87
N ASN A 977 -31.10 -4.90 4.89
CA ASN A 977 -30.92 -5.31 3.50
C ASN A 977 -29.45 -5.04 3.15
N ASN A 978 -28.78 -6.05 2.61
CA ASN A 978 -27.43 -5.96 2.09
C ASN A 978 -27.38 -6.58 0.71
N GLN A 979 -26.95 -5.83 -0.29
CA GLN A 979 -26.83 -6.29 -1.67
C GLN A 979 -25.45 -5.90 -2.20
N ASN A 980 -24.77 -6.84 -2.85
CA ASN A 980 -23.45 -6.64 -3.40
C ASN A 980 -23.36 -7.28 -4.79
N ARG A 981 -22.90 -6.53 -5.79
CA ARG A 981 -22.59 -6.98 -7.15
C ARG A 981 -21.14 -6.67 -7.44
N ILE A 982 -20.41 -7.66 -7.93
CA ILE A 982 -19.01 -7.53 -8.36
C ILE A 982 -18.89 -8.14 -9.76
N VAL A 983 -18.33 -7.37 -10.70
CA VAL A 983 -17.90 -7.90 -12.01
C VAL A 983 -16.42 -8.29 -11.94
N GLN A 984 -16.14 -9.56 -12.19
CA GLN A 984 -14.77 -10.10 -12.29
C GLN A 984 -14.43 -10.38 -13.76
N VAL A 985 -13.16 -10.71 -14.05
CA VAL A 985 -12.79 -11.25 -15.37
C VAL A 985 -13.60 -12.53 -15.67
N SER A 986 -13.90 -13.33 -14.65
CA SER A 986 -14.74 -14.53 -14.71
C SER A 986 -16.26 -14.26 -14.62
N GLY A 987 -16.74 -13.10 -15.05
CA GLY A 987 -18.17 -12.77 -15.08
C GLY A 987 -18.73 -12.13 -13.80
N ARG A 988 -20.03 -11.82 -13.81
CA ARG A 988 -20.72 -11.12 -12.72
C ARG A 988 -21.14 -12.05 -11.58
N GLU A 989 -20.97 -11.59 -10.34
CA GLU A 989 -21.50 -12.22 -9.12
C GLU A 989 -22.36 -11.25 -8.29
N ASP A 990 -23.55 -11.69 -7.89
CA ASP A 990 -24.48 -10.96 -7.02
C ASP A 990 -24.66 -11.71 -5.70
N ARG A 991 -24.70 -10.96 -4.59
CA ARG A 991 -24.93 -11.48 -3.23
C ARG A 991 -25.97 -10.62 -2.53
N GLY A 992 -26.90 -11.26 -1.83
CA GLY A 992 -27.98 -10.57 -1.11
C GLY A 992 -28.22 -11.16 0.27
N LEU A 993 -28.60 -10.31 1.21
CA LEU A 993 -29.10 -10.68 2.53
C LEU A 993 -30.21 -9.71 2.95
N ASP A 994 -31.43 -10.23 3.07
CA ASP A 994 -32.60 -9.51 3.56
C ASP A 994 -33.06 -10.10 4.89
N ASP A 995 -32.90 -9.37 5.98
CA ASP A 995 -33.27 -9.77 7.34
C ASP A 995 -34.38 -8.89 7.90
N LEU A 996 -35.35 -9.51 8.57
CA LEU A 996 -36.31 -8.87 9.45
C LEU A 996 -36.19 -9.52 10.83
N PHE A 997 -35.96 -8.73 11.88
CA PHE A 997 -35.79 -9.24 13.22
C PHE A 997 -36.65 -8.51 14.26
N LEU A 998 -37.05 -9.26 15.28
CA LEU A 998 -37.61 -8.79 16.54
C LEU A 998 -36.72 -9.27 17.66
N ARG A 999 -36.23 -8.36 18.50
CA ARG A 999 -35.44 -8.66 19.69
C ARG A 999 -36.08 -8.01 20.90
N THR A 1000 -36.44 -8.81 21.89
CA THR A 1000 -36.88 -8.32 23.19
C THR A 1000 -35.83 -8.64 24.25
N ARG A 1001 -35.66 -7.75 25.22
CA ARG A 1001 -34.90 -7.96 26.45
C ARG A 1001 -35.82 -7.69 27.61
N TRP A 1002 -35.95 -8.63 28.53
CA TRP A 1002 -36.68 -8.47 29.77
C TRP A 1002 -35.78 -8.78 30.96
N ASN A 1003 -35.58 -7.79 31.81
CA ASN A 1003 -34.89 -7.94 33.09
C ASN A 1003 -35.90 -8.43 34.14
N ILE A 1004 -35.82 -9.72 34.50
CA ILE A 1004 -36.79 -10.39 35.38
C ILE A 1004 -36.52 -10.03 36.86
N LYS A 1005 -35.25 -10.00 37.23
CA LYS A 1005 -34.70 -9.49 38.50
C LYS A 1005 -33.39 -8.79 38.15
N ASN A 1006 -32.89 -7.83 38.93
CA ASN A 1006 -31.66 -7.06 38.66
C ASN A 1006 -30.37 -7.90 38.41
N LYS A 1007 -30.46 -9.24 38.41
CA LYS A 1007 -29.42 -10.24 38.13
C LYS A 1007 -29.71 -11.16 36.93
N ALA A 1008 -30.84 -11.05 36.22
CA ALA A 1008 -31.16 -11.94 35.09
C ALA A 1008 -31.88 -11.19 33.96
N ASP A 1009 -31.36 -11.33 32.74
CA ASP A 1009 -31.90 -10.79 31.51
C ASP A 1009 -32.34 -11.94 30.60
N LEU A 1010 -33.61 -11.95 30.21
CA LEU A 1010 -34.13 -12.85 29.19
C LEU A 1010 -34.19 -12.11 27.86
N PHE A 1011 -33.57 -12.66 26.83
CA PHE A 1011 -33.67 -12.20 25.46
C PHE A 1011 -34.52 -13.17 24.65
N PHE A 1012 -35.32 -12.64 23.75
CA PHE A 1012 -36.05 -13.43 22.79
C PHE A 1012 -35.92 -12.79 21.41
N ILE A 1013 -35.36 -13.56 20.47
CA ILE A 1013 -34.98 -13.06 19.15
C ILE A 1013 -35.64 -13.94 18.10
N ILE A 1014 -36.45 -13.32 17.25
CA ILE A 1014 -37.02 -13.95 16.05
C ILE A 1014 -36.43 -13.23 14.85
N GLU A 1015 -35.96 -13.97 13.86
CA GLU A 1015 -35.36 -13.43 12.65
C GLU A 1015 -35.84 -14.23 11.43
N LYS A 1016 -36.26 -13.54 10.38
CA LYS A 1016 -36.57 -14.11 9.07
C LYS A 1016 -35.60 -13.50 8.06
N SER A 1017 -34.86 -14.33 7.36
CA SER A 1017 -33.82 -13.93 6.43
C SER A 1017 -33.98 -14.56 5.05
N LEU A 1018 -33.51 -13.88 4.00
CA LEU A 1018 -33.30 -14.43 2.67
C LEU A 1018 -31.84 -14.16 2.25
N LYS A 1019 -31.04 -15.23 2.15
CA LYS A 1019 -29.65 -15.18 1.66
C LYS A 1019 -29.65 -15.59 0.18
N SER A 1020 -29.09 -14.76 -0.70
CA SER A 1020 -28.97 -15.07 -2.13
C SER A 1020 -27.54 -14.94 -2.65
N TYR A 1021 -27.21 -15.77 -3.64
CA TYR A 1021 -25.99 -15.68 -4.44
C TYR A 1021 -26.34 -16.04 -5.88
N GLN A 1022 -25.92 -15.24 -6.84
CA GLN A 1022 -26.07 -15.52 -8.27
C GLN A 1022 -24.74 -15.31 -8.99
N SER A 1023 -24.36 -16.25 -9.85
CA SER A 1023 -23.19 -16.19 -10.71
C SER A 1023 -23.61 -16.34 -12.18
N GLU A 1024 -23.00 -15.55 -13.05
CA GLU A 1024 -23.26 -15.59 -14.50
C GLU A 1024 -22.65 -16.80 -15.21
N LEU A 1025 -21.44 -17.21 -14.82
CA LEU A 1025 -20.73 -18.34 -15.45
C LEU A 1025 -20.97 -19.70 -14.77
N PHE A 1026 -21.50 -19.70 -13.54
CA PHE A 1026 -21.57 -20.91 -12.69
C PHE A 1026 -22.96 -21.05 -12.06
N GLU A 1027 -23.93 -21.53 -12.84
CA GLU A 1027 -25.33 -21.66 -12.39
C GLU A 1027 -25.51 -22.63 -11.22
N ASP A 1028 -24.64 -23.63 -11.10
CA ASP A 1028 -24.61 -24.62 -10.01
C ASP A 1028 -24.28 -24.01 -8.65
N ARG A 1029 -23.78 -22.77 -8.62
CA ARG A 1029 -23.49 -22.02 -7.40
C ARG A 1029 -24.63 -21.11 -6.95
N ASN A 1030 -25.66 -20.94 -7.78
CA ASN A 1030 -26.76 -20.04 -7.46
C ASN A 1030 -27.51 -20.55 -6.21
N LEU A 1031 -27.73 -19.66 -5.23
CA LEU A 1031 -28.52 -19.98 -4.04
C LEU A 1031 -29.52 -18.89 -3.70
N SER A 1032 -30.61 -19.31 -3.06
CA SER A 1032 -31.68 -18.49 -2.51
C SER A 1032 -32.24 -19.21 -1.28
N ILE A 1033 -31.60 -19.03 -0.14
CA ILE A 1033 -31.91 -19.73 1.11
C ILE A 1033 -32.79 -18.83 1.97
N GLN A 1034 -34.04 -19.26 2.19
CA GLN A 1034 -34.91 -18.66 3.21
C GLN A 1034 -34.56 -19.26 4.58
N ILE A 1035 -34.35 -18.40 5.58
CA ILE A 1035 -33.95 -18.79 6.93
C ILE A 1035 -34.98 -18.25 7.92
N LEU A 1036 -35.55 -19.11 8.75
CA LEU A 1036 -36.32 -18.70 9.93
C LEU A 1036 -35.54 -19.09 11.18
N LYS A 1037 -35.31 -18.13 12.07
CA LYS A 1037 -34.49 -18.31 13.27
C LYS A 1037 -35.25 -17.89 14.53
N LEU A 1038 -35.23 -18.76 15.54
CA LEU A 1038 -35.79 -18.52 16.86
C LEU A 1038 -34.70 -18.72 17.92
N ARG A 1039 -34.41 -17.67 18.69
CA ARG A 1039 -33.31 -17.64 19.66
C ARG A 1039 -33.73 -17.04 21.01
N PRO A 1040 -34.28 -17.84 21.93
CA PRO A 1040 -34.33 -17.49 23.34
C PRO A 1040 -32.93 -17.56 23.97
N GLU A 1041 -32.59 -16.57 24.78
CA GLU A 1041 -31.31 -16.50 25.50
C GLU A 1041 -31.55 -16.01 26.93
N LEU A 1042 -31.07 -16.75 27.93
CA LEU A 1042 -31.13 -16.37 29.34
C LEU A 1042 -29.73 -15.99 29.82
N SER A 1043 -29.53 -14.72 30.15
CA SER A 1043 -28.27 -14.16 30.66
C SER A 1043 -28.41 -13.88 32.16
N ILE A 1044 -27.84 -14.75 32.98
CA ILE A 1044 -27.84 -14.64 34.45
C ILE A 1044 -26.50 -14.06 34.91
N ARG A 1045 -26.54 -13.17 35.90
CA ARG A 1045 -25.38 -12.58 36.59
C ARG A 1045 -25.44 -12.94 38.08
N PRO A 1046 -25.04 -14.17 38.47
CA PRO A 1046 -25.14 -14.63 39.86
C PRO A 1046 -24.42 -13.70 40.85
N SER A 1047 -23.28 -13.15 40.42
CA SER A 1047 -22.51 -12.11 41.11
C SER A 1047 -22.12 -10.98 40.13
N GLN A 1048 -21.49 -9.90 40.61
CA GLN A 1048 -20.93 -8.86 39.73
C GLN A 1048 -19.77 -9.38 38.84
N ASN A 1049 -19.24 -10.55 39.21
CA ASN A 1049 -18.04 -11.17 38.68
C ASN A 1049 -18.32 -12.46 37.89
N SER A 1050 -19.59 -12.85 37.74
CA SER A 1050 -19.97 -14.06 37.02
C SER A 1050 -21.17 -13.81 36.12
N ARG A 1051 -21.13 -14.37 34.92
CA ARG A 1051 -22.20 -14.31 33.93
C ARG A 1051 -22.36 -15.68 33.29
N ILE A 1052 -23.60 -16.12 33.13
CA ILE A 1052 -23.97 -17.36 32.46
C ILE A 1052 -24.98 -17.00 31.37
N ASN A 1053 -24.69 -17.28 30.11
CA ASN A 1053 -25.64 -17.16 29.01
C ASN A 1053 -26.03 -18.55 28.53
N LEU A 1054 -27.32 -18.87 28.60
CA LEU A 1054 -27.89 -20.09 28.01
C LEU A 1054 -28.69 -19.69 26.78
N ARG A 1055 -28.31 -20.21 25.61
CA ARG A 1055 -28.87 -19.84 24.32
C ARG A 1055 -29.37 -21.11 23.63
N TYR A 1056 -30.62 -21.10 23.22
CA TYR A 1056 -31.14 -22.11 22.29
C TYR A 1056 -31.42 -21.42 20.96
N ASN A 1057 -31.03 -22.04 19.86
CA ASN A 1057 -31.12 -21.47 18.53
C ASN A 1057 -31.68 -22.52 17.56
N TYR A 1058 -32.93 -22.34 17.16
CA TYR A 1058 -33.58 -23.14 16.13
C TYR A 1058 -33.52 -22.41 14.80
N GLN A 1059 -33.03 -23.05 13.74
CA GLN A 1059 -33.02 -22.53 12.38
C GLN A 1059 -33.69 -23.50 11.40
N ASP A 1060 -34.62 -22.99 10.60
CA ASP A 1060 -35.18 -23.67 9.41
C ASP A 1060 -34.63 -22.98 8.16
N LYS A 1061 -33.75 -23.66 7.42
CA LYS A 1061 -33.13 -23.17 6.18
C LYS A 1061 -33.71 -23.94 4.98
N LYS A 1062 -34.29 -23.23 4.01
CA LYS A 1062 -34.87 -23.81 2.78
C LYS A 1062 -34.33 -23.13 1.54
N GLN A 1063 -33.61 -23.88 0.72
CA GLN A 1063 -33.20 -23.47 -0.60
C GLN A 1063 -34.43 -23.39 -1.53
N GLN A 1064 -34.61 -22.27 -2.22
CA GLN A 1064 -35.78 -22.02 -3.08
C GLN A 1064 -35.54 -22.38 -4.55
N ILE A 1065 -34.28 -22.49 -4.97
CA ILE A 1065 -33.87 -22.77 -6.35
C ILE A 1065 -33.07 -24.09 -6.45
N LEU A 1066 -32.81 -24.58 -7.66
CA LEU A 1066 -32.05 -25.81 -7.91
C LEU A 1066 -32.62 -27.03 -7.15
N THR A 1067 -31.81 -27.69 -6.32
CA THR A 1067 -32.11 -28.98 -5.65
C THR A 1067 -33.11 -28.87 -4.48
N LYS A 1068 -33.54 -27.65 -4.11
CA LYS A 1068 -34.49 -27.38 -3.02
C LYS A 1068 -34.10 -28.01 -1.68
N ASP A 1069 -32.79 -28.05 -1.38
CA ASP A 1069 -32.23 -28.57 -0.14
C ASP A 1069 -32.83 -27.92 1.12
N VAL A 1070 -32.96 -28.70 2.19
CA VAL A 1070 -33.54 -28.26 3.47
C VAL A 1070 -32.59 -28.62 4.61
N ALA A 1071 -32.40 -27.70 5.57
CA ALA A 1071 -31.66 -27.94 6.80
C ALA A 1071 -32.45 -27.47 8.02
N TYR A 1072 -32.64 -28.37 8.98
CA TYR A 1072 -33.14 -28.04 10.32
C TYR A 1072 -31.98 -28.08 11.31
N ILE A 1073 -31.69 -26.96 11.94
CA ILE A 1073 -30.54 -26.80 12.85
C ILE A 1073 -31.07 -26.51 14.25
N ASN A 1074 -30.75 -27.39 15.20
CA ASN A 1074 -31.03 -27.18 16.63
C ASN A 1074 -29.70 -27.00 17.35
N GLU A 1075 -29.45 -25.80 17.84
CA GLU A 1075 -28.22 -25.44 18.53
C GLU A 1075 -28.52 -25.07 19.98
N PHE A 1076 -27.80 -25.68 20.92
CA PHE A 1076 -27.80 -25.31 22.33
C PHE A 1076 -26.40 -24.85 22.72
N THR A 1077 -26.27 -23.60 23.14
CA THR A 1077 -25.02 -22.97 23.53
C THR A 1077 -25.08 -22.53 24.98
N SER A 1078 -24.08 -22.91 25.77
CA SER A 1078 -23.87 -22.45 27.13
C SER A 1078 -22.55 -21.67 27.20
N GLU A 1079 -22.61 -20.40 27.60
CA GLU A 1079 -21.45 -19.54 27.82
C GLU A 1079 -21.35 -19.18 29.30
N ILE A 1080 -20.19 -19.40 29.91
CA ILE A 1080 -19.92 -19.04 31.30
C ILE A 1080 -18.71 -18.12 31.33
N THR A 1081 -18.89 -16.90 31.83
CA THR A 1081 -17.84 -15.93 32.08
C THR A 1081 -17.66 -15.75 33.59
N LEU A 1082 -16.47 -16.03 34.10
CA LEU A 1082 -16.05 -15.76 35.48
C LEU A 1082 -14.93 -14.73 35.43
N ARG A 1083 -15.01 -13.65 36.21
CA ARG A 1083 -14.03 -12.56 36.23
C ARG A 1083 -13.74 -12.17 37.67
N LYS A 1084 -12.50 -12.33 38.11
CA LYS A 1084 -12.02 -11.73 39.34
C LYS A 1084 -11.17 -10.51 38.98
N ALA A 1085 -11.63 -9.33 39.38
CA ALA A 1085 -10.99 -8.06 39.05
C ALA A 1085 -9.48 -8.11 39.28
N ASN A 1086 -8.70 -7.67 38.28
CA ASN A 1086 -7.24 -7.64 38.29
C ASN A 1086 -6.54 -8.98 38.62
N THR A 1087 -7.25 -10.13 38.56
CA THR A 1087 -6.68 -11.44 38.92
C THR A 1087 -6.81 -12.46 37.80
N TYR A 1088 -8.03 -12.75 37.32
CA TYR A 1088 -8.24 -13.68 36.21
C TYR A 1088 -9.63 -13.52 35.57
N SER A 1089 -9.78 -13.99 34.34
CA SER A 1089 -11.05 -14.26 33.68
C SER A 1089 -11.07 -15.65 33.06
N ILE A 1090 -12.22 -16.30 33.09
CA ILE A 1090 -12.45 -17.60 32.48
C ILE A 1090 -13.71 -17.46 31.63
N ASP A 1091 -13.62 -17.73 30.35
CA ASP A 1091 -14.72 -17.75 29.40
C ASP A 1091 -14.82 -19.16 28.83
N VAL A 1092 -15.91 -19.87 29.12
CA VAL A 1092 -16.18 -21.22 28.63
C VAL A 1092 -17.40 -21.14 27.72
N SER A 1093 -17.31 -21.69 26.51
CA SER A 1093 -18.41 -21.83 25.56
C SER A 1093 -18.53 -23.29 25.14
N LEU A 1094 -19.74 -23.85 25.27
CA LEU A 1094 -20.07 -25.21 24.83
C LEU A 1094 -21.28 -25.11 23.92
N SER A 1095 -21.16 -25.59 22.68
CA SER A 1095 -22.26 -25.64 21.72
C SER A 1095 -22.48 -27.05 21.21
N TYR A 1096 -23.73 -27.53 21.31
CA TYR A 1096 -24.21 -28.74 20.67
C TYR A 1096 -25.12 -28.37 19.52
N VAL A 1097 -24.77 -28.77 18.30
CA VAL A 1097 -25.50 -28.44 17.07
C VAL A 1097 -25.94 -29.73 16.40
N ASN A 1098 -27.24 -30.02 16.44
CA ASN A 1098 -27.83 -31.13 15.71
C ASN A 1098 -28.45 -30.63 14.41
N ILE A 1099 -27.90 -31.08 13.30
CA ILE A 1099 -28.30 -30.70 11.94
C ILE A 1099 -29.03 -31.89 11.32
N ASN A 1100 -30.21 -31.64 10.77
CA ASN A 1100 -30.89 -32.56 9.87
C ASN A 1100 -30.96 -31.91 8.48
N PHE A 1101 -30.03 -32.29 7.61
CA PHE A 1101 -29.90 -31.81 6.25
C PHE A 1101 -30.38 -32.86 5.24
N SER A 1102 -31.19 -32.42 4.29
CA SER A 1102 -31.67 -33.21 3.15
C SER A 1102 -31.24 -32.50 1.86
N GLY A 1103 -30.22 -33.03 1.20
CA GLY A 1103 -29.60 -32.47 -0.02
C GLY A 1103 -28.37 -33.26 -0.45
N LYS A 1104 -27.63 -32.77 -1.46
CA LYS A 1104 -26.40 -33.42 -1.94
C LYS A 1104 -25.25 -33.20 -0.95
N ALA A 1105 -24.70 -34.28 -0.41
CA ALA A 1105 -23.54 -34.25 0.48
C ALA A 1105 -22.26 -33.74 -0.23
N ASN A 1106 -21.41 -33.03 0.52
CA ASN A 1106 -20.19 -32.34 0.08
C ASN A 1106 -20.40 -31.38 -1.11
N SER A 1107 -21.62 -30.84 -1.25
CA SER A 1107 -21.91 -29.82 -2.26
C SER A 1107 -21.56 -28.41 -1.75
N PRO A 1108 -21.31 -27.44 -2.65
CA PRO A 1108 -21.18 -26.03 -2.26
C PRO A 1108 -22.39 -25.52 -1.47
N ILE A 1109 -23.60 -25.98 -1.83
CA ILE A 1109 -24.86 -25.61 -1.16
C ILE A 1109 -24.91 -26.13 0.28
N GLU A 1110 -24.49 -27.37 0.53
CA GLU A 1110 -24.39 -27.91 1.90
C GLU A 1110 -23.45 -27.04 2.74
N TYR A 1111 -22.26 -26.70 2.22
CA TYR A 1111 -21.30 -25.87 2.94
C TYR A 1111 -21.88 -24.50 3.30
N ASP A 1112 -22.57 -23.83 2.36
CA ASP A 1112 -23.21 -22.54 2.58
C ASP A 1112 -24.43 -22.58 3.52
N MET A 1113 -25.17 -23.68 3.53
CA MET A 1113 -26.32 -23.90 4.43
C MET A 1113 -25.88 -24.27 5.84
N LEU A 1114 -24.81 -25.07 5.98
CA LEU A 1114 -24.35 -25.59 7.26
C LEU A 1114 -23.21 -24.77 7.90
N GLU A 1115 -22.71 -23.74 7.20
CA GLU A 1115 -21.65 -22.84 7.69
C GLU A 1115 -20.38 -23.61 8.12
N GLY A 1116 -19.97 -24.58 7.30
CA GLY A 1116 -18.80 -25.44 7.55
C GLY A 1116 -19.04 -26.62 8.52
N LEU A 1117 -20.24 -26.74 9.11
CA LEU A 1117 -20.64 -27.93 9.89
C LEU A 1117 -21.11 -29.07 8.97
N LYS A 1118 -21.30 -30.27 9.54
CA LYS A 1118 -21.75 -31.46 8.81
C LYS A 1118 -23.13 -31.93 9.27
N ASN A 1119 -23.85 -32.62 8.40
CA ASN A 1119 -25.11 -33.25 8.77
C ASN A 1119 -24.95 -34.18 9.98
N GLY A 1120 -25.94 -34.19 10.88
CA GLY A 1120 -25.91 -34.93 12.15
C GLY A 1120 -25.44 -34.10 13.34
N LYS A 1121 -24.78 -34.76 14.29
CA LYS A 1121 -24.38 -34.17 15.58
C LYS A 1121 -23.02 -33.50 15.47
N ASN A 1122 -22.96 -32.21 15.83
CA ASN A 1122 -21.73 -31.44 15.91
C ASN A 1122 -21.56 -30.91 17.34
N TYR A 1123 -20.33 -30.91 17.82
CA TYR A 1123 -19.96 -30.45 19.15
C TYR A 1123 -18.83 -29.44 19.00
N LEU A 1124 -19.02 -28.25 19.54
CA LEU A 1124 -18.01 -27.18 19.56
C LEU A 1124 -17.77 -26.79 21.02
N TRP A 1125 -16.52 -26.65 21.41
CA TRP A 1125 -16.18 -26.13 22.73
C TRP A 1125 -15.00 -25.18 22.64
N ASN A 1126 -15.03 -24.16 23.47
CA ASN A 1126 -13.98 -23.16 23.57
C ASN A 1126 -13.79 -22.76 25.03
N VAL A 1127 -12.55 -22.75 25.50
CA VAL A 1127 -12.19 -22.37 26.87
C VAL A 1127 -11.06 -21.36 26.81
N ILE A 1128 -11.35 -20.12 27.20
CA ILE A 1128 -10.37 -19.03 27.29
C ILE A 1128 -10.13 -18.72 28.77
N TYR A 1129 -8.91 -18.97 29.24
CA TYR A 1129 -8.45 -18.63 30.58
C TYR A 1129 -7.43 -17.49 30.50
N THR A 1130 -7.76 -16.31 31.00
CA THR A 1130 -6.81 -15.21 31.13
C THR A 1130 -6.46 -14.99 32.60
N LYS A 1131 -5.20 -15.08 32.99
CA LYS A 1131 -4.72 -14.82 34.35
C LYS A 1131 -3.78 -13.63 34.35
N ARG A 1132 -4.06 -12.65 35.21
CA ARG A 1132 -3.13 -11.57 35.51
C ARG A 1132 -2.06 -12.10 36.45
N LEU A 1133 -0.86 -12.32 35.92
CA LEU A 1133 0.29 -12.80 36.69
C LEU A 1133 0.94 -11.66 37.49
N ALA A 1134 0.91 -10.44 36.94
CA ALA A 1134 1.39 -9.21 37.57
C ALA A 1134 0.55 -8.02 37.08
N LYS A 1135 0.69 -6.82 37.66
CA LYS A 1135 -0.11 -5.62 37.27
C LYS A 1135 -0.12 -5.33 35.75
N ASN A 1136 0.94 -5.77 35.07
CA ASN A 1136 1.29 -5.51 33.69
C ASN A 1136 1.52 -6.80 32.87
N ILE A 1137 1.19 -7.99 33.38
CA ILE A 1137 1.40 -9.26 32.66
C ILE A 1137 0.15 -10.12 32.73
N ASP A 1138 -0.41 -10.44 31.57
CA ASP A 1138 -1.57 -11.31 31.40
C ASP A 1138 -1.16 -12.59 30.62
N LEU A 1139 -1.50 -13.76 31.15
CA LEU A 1139 -1.38 -15.07 30.48
C LEU A 1139 -2.77 -15.47 29.97
N THR A 1140 -2.93 -15.66 28.68
CA THR A 1140 -4.16 -16.15 28.03
C THR A 1140 -3.93 -17.54 27.46
N ILE A 1141 -4.69 -18.52 27.92
CA ILE A 1141 -4.75 -19.88 27.35
C ILE A 1141 -6.10 -20.01 26.68
N ASN A 1142 -6.12 -20.36 25.40
CA ASN A 1142 -7.32 -20.62 24.62
C ASN A 1142 -7.29 -22.07 24.13
N TYR A 1143 -8.28 -22.87 24.49
CA TYR A 1143 -8.44 -24.24 24.01
C TYR A 1143 -9.76 -24.34 23.25
N GLU A 1144 -9.66 -24.56 21.94
CA GLU A 1144 -10.81 -24.78 21.07
C GLU A 1144 -10.81 -26.22 20.57
N GLY A 1145 -11.99 -26.82 20.50
CA GLY A 1145 -12.13 -28.11 19.85
C GLY A 1145 -13.49 -28.27 19.21
N ARG A 1146 -13.50 -29.06 18.15
CA ARG A 1146 -14.70 -29.34 17.36
C ARG A 1146 -14.74 -30.79 16.93
N LYS A 1147 -15.94 -31.35 16.96
CA LYS A 1147 -16.28 -32.63 16.34
C LYS A 1147 -17.45 -32.39 15.39
N THR A 1148 -17.21 -32.50 14.08
CA THR A 1148 -18.21 -32.23 13.05
C THR A 1148 -18.67 -33.53 12.36
N GLY A 1149 -19.89 -33.96 12.63
CA GLY A 1149 -20.43 -35.22 12.13
C GLY A 1149 -19.59 -36.43 12.54
N ILE A 1150 -19.19 -37.25 11.56
CA ILE A 1150 -18.32 -38.43 11.74
C ILE A 1150 -16.82 -38.11 11.69
N SER A 1151 -16.45 -36.84 11.44
CA SER A 1151 -15.05 -36.45 11.31
C SER A 1151 -14.29 -36.63 12.63
N PRO A 1152 -12.97 -36.92 12.58
CA PRO A 1152 -12.13 -36.90 13.77
C PRO A 1152 -12.26 -35.57 14.53
N VAL A 1153 -12.13 -35.64 15.85
CA VAL A 1153 -12.11 -34.43 16.68
C VAL A 1153 -10.89 -33.60 16.29
N VAL A 1154 -11.08 -32.31 16.06
CA VAL A 1154 -9.99 -31.35 15.86
C VAL A 1154 -9.85 -30.52 17.12
N ASN A 1155 -8.63 -30.46 17.67
CA ASN A 1155 -8.32 -29.71 18.88
C ASN A 1155 -7.18 -28.74 18.58
N VAL A 1156 -7.31 -27.49 19.02
CA VAL A 1156 -6.28 -26.46 18.92
C VAL A 1156 -6.13 -25.81 20.28
N GLY A 1157 -4.91 -25.84 20.81
CA GLY A 1157 -4.51 -25.14 22.01
C GLY A 1157 -3.63 -23.96 21.65
N ARG A 1158 -3.95 -22.78 22.20
CA ARG A 1158 -3.17 -21.57 22.07
C ARG A 1158 -2.81 -21.05 23.45
N ALA A 1159 -1.58 -20.63 23.65
CA ALA A 1159 -1.15 -19.98 24.88
C ALA A 1159 -0.40 -18.71 24.53
N GLN A 1160 -0.78 -17.59 25.13
CA GLN A 1160 -0.19 -16.27 24.90
C GLN A 1160 0.15 -15.62 26.22
N ILE A 1161 1.36 -15.09 26.36
CA ILE A 1161 1.73 -14.17 27.43
C ILE A 1161 1.81 -12.78 26.81
N LYS A 1162 1.13 -11.81 27.44
CA LYS A 1162 1.15 -10.40 27.06
C LYS A 1162 1.59 -9.56 28.25
N ALA A 1163 2.68 -8.81 28.08
CA ALA A 1163 3.07 -7.74 28.97
C ALA A 1163 2.58 -6.39 28.42
N THR A 1164 2.04 -5.51 29.27
CA THR A 1164 1.61 -4.15 28.95
C THR A 1164 2.29 -3.17 29.88
N PHE A 1165 3.05 -2.24 29.34
CA PHE A 1165 3.91 -1.36 30.12
C PHE A 1165 3.55 0.10 29.94
#